data_AF-A0A942INP7-F1
#
_entry.id   AF-A0A942INP7-F1
#
_cell.length_a   1.000
_cell.length_b   1.000
_cell.length_c   1.000
_cell.angle_alpha   90.00
_cell.angle_beta   90.00
_cell.angle_gamma   90.00
#
_symmetry.space_group_name_H-M   'P 1'
#
loop_
_entity.id
_entity.type
_entity.pdbx_description
1 polymer ?
#
loop_
_entity_poly.entity_id
_entity_poly.type
_entity_poly.pdbx_seq_one_letter_code
_entity_poly.pdbx_strand_id
1 'polypeptide(L)'
;MSSDNFKFKDIKTYCSTEWLANNTKKYRSVFDEQEVAYLYCEVSLFNKLFDGKNWRLAMQLKCFDEQNNEICDLNCDRQIDKNDSIIYVREGWGVKTPGAYWKAGVYRWEAWISNELVATKTFYVENVGQVRPGLNPYFKIETVKLYEGPDENTKSEDRKYYTVFNAMNTRYVWVEVNCKNVTRKTKDLPVELMFNFRTSSGYLKGSVTKLFFIKPNEDFFTATIGWGSDIVGTWARGDYYAEIVFMDELLASIPFEIGDDYVEATEEDFLPMTQIEFVHIDEDEEVEGDENEPKSTPTLKIETREPQSLDEVMSEMDQLIGLQPIKSKIHEYADYLRFMALRRQKGFEESDRINLHAVFRGNPGTGKTTVARLLGKIYKELGLLKKGHVHEVDRGDLVAEFIGQTAPKTKEAIKKAKDGILFIDEAYSLARKDEDSKDFGREAIEVLLKELSDSQDIAIIVAGYPDEMDTFLESNPGLKSRFTMYYDFPDYVPQELIKIADFAAEKRGVTFSADARITLNKFLVEKYRERDKFFGNARLVNSMVDEAKMNLGLRVMKNAHPEELSKDQLSSIEPVDLMKIFSTAKGMLPDIPIDEDLLKESLAKMKSMIGLNKVKLDIDELVKLVRYYKDQGKDVRKAFSLHSVFSGNPGTGKTTVARILAQIYKALGILERGHLVECDRQSLVGGYVGQTAIKTSELINKSIGGVLFIDEAYSLSDGGANDFGREAIETLLKRMEDRRGEFIVIAAGYTQNMEKFMESNPGLKSRFDRVFYFEDFAPDELYTIAINQLAESNIFPDTKATEHLRKYIEFMYKTRDKFFGNGRSVRKIIEEAVRNQHLRLSELPKNKQTPKVVTTLTIEDVDEFSTDIKPSTPGGGIGFRV
;
A
#
# COMPACT_ATOMS: atom_id res chain seq x y z
N MET A 1 -30.96 -25.10 -19.10
CA MET A 1 -30.11 -25.75 -18.08
C MET A 1 -30.56 -25.16 -16.76
N SER A 2 -31.03 -25.98 -15.82
CA SER A 2 -31.72 -25.50 -14.61
C SER A 2 -30.75 -24.80 -13.63
N SER A 3 -31.33 -24.01 -12.72
CA SER A 3 -30.73 -23.35 -11.54
C SER A 3 -29.95 -24.25 -10.57
N ASP A 4 -29.70 -25.51 -10.95
CA ASP A 4 -29.01 -26.52 -10.16
C ASP A 4 -27.48 -26.33 -10.12
N ASN A 5 -26.89 -25.61 -11.08
CA ASN A 5 -25.43 -25.46 -11.18
C ASN A 5 -24.87 -24.28 -10.38
N PHE A 6 -25.69 -23.30 -10.01
CA PHE A 6 -25.22 -22.10 -9.32
C PHE A 6 -26.22 -21.60 -8.27
N LYS A 7 -25.76 -20.72 -7.38
CA LYS A 7 -26.61 -19.91 -6.50
C LYS A 7 -26.23 -18.45 -6.68
N PHE A 8 -27.19 -17.56 -6.92
CA PHE A 8 -26.92 -16.13 -7.02
C PHE A 8 -26.30 -15.61 -5.71
N LYS A 9 -25.26 -14.77 -5.83
CA LYS A 9 -24.58 -14.14 -4.70
C LYS A 9 -24.87 -12.64 -4.66
N ASP A 10 -24.57 -11.92 -5.74
CA ASP A 10 -24.67 -10.46 -5.75
C ASP A 10 -24.67 -9.86 -7.17
N ILE A 11 -25.21 -8.65 -7.32
CA ILE A 11 -25.16 -7.83 -8.53
C ILE A 11 -24.78 -6.40 -8.14
N LYS A 12 -23.70 -5.88 -8.72
CA LYS A 12 -23.17 -4.57 -8.39
C LYS A 12 -22.84 -3.75 -9.63
N THR A 13 -22.89 -2.43 -9.48
CA THR A 13 -22.56 -1.48 -10.54
C THR A 13 -21.34 -0.66 -10.13
N TYR A 14 -20.50 -0.32 -11.09
CA TYR A 14 -19.37 0.58 -10.91
C TYR A 14 -19.06 1.31 -12.21
N CYS A 15 -18.48 2.51 -12.12
CA CYS A 15 -17.98 3.25 -13.28
C CYS A 15 -16.48 2.99 -13.43
N SER A 16 -16.00 2.87 -14.67
CA SER A 16 -14.57 2.78 -14.97
C SER A 16 -14.29 3.28 -16.39
N THR A 17 -13.14 3.90 -16.61
CA THR A 17 -12.62 4.23 -17.95
C THR A 17 -11.72 3.12 -18.54
N GLU A 18 -11.70 1.95 -17.87
CA GLU A 18 -11.04 0.64 -18.11
C GLU A 18 -9.86 0.26 -17.19
N TRP A 19 -9.88 -1.03 -16.83
CA TRP A 19 -9.02 -1.85 -15.95
C TRP A 19 -8.55 -1.22 -14.62
N LEU A 20 -9.05 -1.81 -13.53
CA LEU A 20 -8.93 -1.32 -12.16
C LEU A 20 -7.48 -1.25 -11.68
N ALA A 21 -6.88 -0.06 -11.78
CA ALA A 21 -5.71 0.31 -10.99
C ALA A 21 -6.02 0.05 -9.50
N ASN A 22 -5.10 -0.60 -8.79
CA ASN A 22 -5.18 -1.03 -7.38
C ASN A 22 -6.07 -2.24 -7.05
N ASN A 23 -6.66 -2.93 -8.04
CA ASN A 23 -7.46 -4.15 -7.82
C ASN A 23 -8.68 -3.97 -6.89
N THR A 24 -9.09 -2.73 -6.58
CA THR A 24 -10.25 -2.41 -5.73
C THR A 24 -11.33 -1.71 -6.54
N LYS A 25 -12.48 -2.36 -6.71
CA LYS A 25 -13.68 -1.76 -7.33
C LYS A 25 -14.40 -0.88 -6.33
N LYS A 26 -14.71 0.34 -6.74
CA LYS A 26 -15.62 1.23 -6.01
C LYS A 26 -17.03 1.04 -6.55
N TYR A 27 -17.79 0.17 -5.90
CA TYR A 27 -19.18 -0.09 -6.30
C TYR A 27 -20.08 1.00 -5.76
N ARG A 28 -20.94 1.54 -6.63
CA ARG A 28 -21.96 2.53 -6.29
C ARG A 28 -23.12 2.46 -7.26
N SER A 29 -24.22 3.04 -6.86
CA SER A 29 -25.49 3.09 -7.58
C SER A 29 -25.82 4.51 -8.06
N VAL A 30 -25.10 5.53 -7.61
CA VAL A 30 -25.34 6.93 -8.00
C VAL A 30 -24.06 7.53 -8.62
N PHE A 31 -24.23 8.16 -9.79
CA PHE A 31 -23.15 8.71 -10.61
C PHE A 31 -23.52 10.10 -11.13
N ASP A 32 -22.52 10.91 -11.48
CA ASP A 32 -22.71 12.16 -12.21
C ASP A 32 -22.41 11.97 -13.71
N GLU A 33 -23.24 12.51 -14.59
CA GLU A 33 -23.10 12.44 -16.04
C GLU A 33 -21.68 12.83 -16.49
N GLN A 34 -21.08 13.87 -15.88
CA GLN A 34 -19.77 14.38 -16.28
C GLN A 34 -18.61 13.43 -15.98
N GLU A 35 -18.81 12.42 -15.11
CA GLU A 35 -17.79 11.44 -14.74
C GLU A 35 -17.95 10.10 -15.45
N VAL A 36 -19.16 9.80 -15.97
CA VAL A 36 -19.50 8.47 -16.46
C VAL A 36 -19.04 8.27 -17.90
N ALA A 37 -18.09 7.35 -18.09
CA ALA A 37 -17.67 6.82 -19.40
C ALA A 37 -18.32 5.46 -19.69
N TYR A 38 -17.86 4.40 -19.00
CA TYR A 38 -18.46 3.07 -19.04
C TYR A 38 -19.06 2.72 -17.67
N LEU A 39 -20.29 2.23 -17.67
CA LEU A 39 -20.91 1.63 -16.50
C LEU A 39 -20.87 0.12 -16.62
N TYR A 40 -20.22 -0.50 -15.65
CA TYR A 40 -20.05 -1.93 -15.54
C TYR A 40 -21.07 -2.53 -14.58
N CYS A 41 -21.54 -3.72 -14.93
CA CYS A 41 -22.27 -4.62 -14.07
C CYS A 41 -21.38 -5.82 -13.73
N GLU A 42 -21.23 -6.09 -12.44
CA GLU A 42 -20.66 -7.34 -11.96
C GLU A 42 -21.74 -8.21 -11.34
N VAL A 43 -21.86 -9.44 -11.84
CA VAL A 43 -22.66 -10.50 -11.24
C VAL A 43 -21.74 -11.54 -10.63
N SER A 44 -22.02 -11.88 -9.38
CA SER A 44 -21.32 -12.94 -8.66
C SER A 44 -22.27 -14.11 -8.40
N LEU A 45 -21.80 -15.33 -8.62
CA LEU A 45 -22.55 -16.57 -8.37
C LEU A 45 -21.69 -17.55 -7.57
N PHE A 46 -22.27 -18.28 -6.62
CA PHE A 46 -21.63 -19.46 -6.05
C PHE A 46 -21.75 -20.64 -7.01
N ASN A 47 -20.64 -21.32 -7.28
CA ASN A 47 -20.62 -22.53 -8.10
C ASN A 47 -21.05 -23.74 -7.27
N LYS A 48 -22.24 -24.30 -7.52
CA LYS A 48 -22.71 -25.50 -6.80
C LYS A 48 -21.98 -26.77 -7.22
N LEU A 49 -21.28 -26.74 -8.36
CA LEU A 49 -20.52 -27.87 -8.92
C LEU A 49 -19.00 -27.74 -8.68
N PHE A 50 -18.59 -26.88 -7.72
CA PHE A 50 -17.21 -26.76 -7.27
C PHE A 50 -16.64 -28.12 -6.84
N ASP A 51 -15.38 -28.39 -7.19
CA ASP A 51 -14.68 -29.69 -7.10
C ASP A 51 -15.32 -30.86 -7.88
N GLY A 52 -16.49 -30.66 -8.50
CA GLY A 52 -17.23 -31.69 -9.23
C GLY A 52 -16.85 -31.75 -10.71
N LYS A 53 -17.40 -30.83 -11.51
CA LYS A 53 -17.22 -30.83 -12.97
C LYS A 53 -17.30 -29.44 -13.58
N ASN A 54 -16.59 -29.26 -14.69
CA ASN A 54 -16.68 -28.05 -15.50
C ASN A 54 -18.05 -28.00 -16.18
N TRP A 55 -18.59 -26.80 -16.34
CA TRP A 55 -19.89 -26.60 -16.98
C TRP A 55 -19.94 -25.26 -17.71
N ARG A 56 -20.88 -25.10 -18.65
CA ARG A 56 -21.03 -23.87 -19.41
C ARG A 56 -22.11 -22.99 -18.80
N LEU A 57 -21.76 -21.75 -18.47
CA LEU A 57 -22.70 -20.71 -18.11
C LEU A 57 -23.23 -20.04 -19.39
N ALA A 58 -24.55 -20.06 -19.55
CA ALA A 58 -25.25 -19.31 -20.60
C ALA A 58 -25.94 -18.09 -19.96
N MET A 59 -25.42 -16.89 -20.22
CA MET A 59 -25.81 -15.68 -19.48
C MET A 59 -25.88 -14.46 -20.40
N GLN A 60 -26.89 -13.61 -20.18
CA GLN A 60 -27.03 -12.30 -20.80
C GLN A 60 -27.10 -11.21 -19.73
N LEU A 61 -26.48 -10.07 -20.01
CA LEU A 61 -26.61 -8.85 -19.23
C LEU A 61 -27.31 -7.80 -20.09
N LYS A 62 -28.48 -7.36 -19.65
CA LYS A 62 -29.28 -6.35 -20.34
C LYS A 62 -29.36 -5.09 -19.50
N CYS A 63 -29.33 -3.91 -20.13
CA CYS A 63 -29.57 -2.65 -19.45
C CYS A 63 -30.78 -1.95 -20.08
N PHE A 64 -31.64 -1.40 -19.22
CA PHE A 64 -32.82 -0.65 -19.63
C PHE A 64 -32.84 0.74 -18.99
N ASP A 65 -33.47 1.71 -19.66
CA ASP A 65 -33.83 2.99 -19.04
C ASP A 65 -35.18 2.92 -18.29
N GLU A 66 -35.59 4.04 -17.70
CA GLU A 66 -36.84 4.17 -16.96
C GLU A 66 -38.09 3.89 -17.81
N GLN A 67 -38.03 4.13 -19.13
CA GLN A 67 -39.11 3.86 -20.07
C GLN A 67 -39.10 2.41 -20.59
N ASN A 68 -38.21 1.55 -20.06
CA ASN A 68 -37.93 0.18 -20.50
C ASN A 68 -37.41 0.08 -21.95
N ASN A 69 -36.76 1.11 -22.48
CA ASN A 69 -36.00 0.96 -23.72
C ASN A 69 -34.69 0.21 -23.43
N GLU A 70 -34.32 -0.73 -24.29
CA GLU A 70 -33.07 -1.48 -24.17
C GLU A 70 -31.88 -0.57 -24.55
N ILE A 71 -30.98 -0.36 -23.59
CA ILE A 71 -29.72 0.38 -23.77
C ILE A 71 -28.64 -0.54 -24.33
N CYS A 72 -28.57 -1.78 -23.85
CA CYS A 72 -27.65 -2.80 -24.35
C CYS A 72 -28.10 -4.23 -23.99
N ASP A 73 -27.66 -5.20 -24.79
CA ASP A 73 -27.76 -6.65 -24.55
C ASP A 73 -26.39 -7.31 -24.80
N LEU A 74 -25.79 -7.84 -23.73
CA LEU A 74 -24.43 -8.38 -23.73
C LEU A 74 -24.47 -9.89 -23.50
N ASN A 75 -23.95 -10.65 -24.46
CA ASN A 75 -23.78 -12.09 -24.32
C ASN A 75 -22.52 -12.39 -23.49
N CYS A 76 -22.70 -13.05 -22.35
CA CYS A 76 -21.69 -13.30 -21.34
C CYS A 76 -21.33 -14.78 -21.19
N ASP A 77 -21.71 -15.61 -22.16
CA ASP A 77 -21.45 -17.05 -22.19
C ASP A 77 -19.99 -17.39 -21.88
N ARG A 78 -19.77 -18.33 -20.95
CA ARG A 78 -18.41 -18.76 -20.58
C ARG A 78 -18.36 -20.17 -20.01
N GLN A 79 -17.18 -20.79 -20.11
CA GLN A 79 -16.88 -22.04 -19.42
C GLN A 79 -16.53 -21.74 -17.97
N ILE A 80 -17.08 -22.53 -17.05
CA ILE A 80 -16.83 -22.46 -15.62
C ILE A 80 -16.00 -23.66 -15.22
N ASP A 81 -14.85 -23.41 -14.60
CA ASP A 81 -14.00 -24.47 -14.08
C ASP A 81 -14.53 -24.97 -12.74
N LYS A 82 -14.37 -26.28 -12.49
CA LYS A 82 -14.75 -26.89 -11.22
C LYS A 82 -13.96 -26.32 -10.03
N ASN A 83 -12.78 -25.72 -10.25
CA ASN A 83 -11.97 -25.14 -9.18
C ASN A 83 -12.38 -23.69 -8.85
N ASP A 84 -13.36 -23.12 -9.54
CA ASP A 84 -13.90 -21.79 -9.22
C ASP A 84 -15.06 -21.92 -8.25
N SER A 85 -14.85 -21.60 -6.97
CA SER A 85 -15.92 -21.63 -5.95
C SER A 85 -16.91 -20.47 -6.11
N ILE A 86 -16.46 -19.35 -6.67
CA ILE A 86 -17.27 -18.16 -6.99
C ILE A 86 -16.98 -17.72 -8.42
N ILE A 87 -18.05 -17.55 -9.19
CA ILE A 87 -18.03 -17.11 -10.57
C ILE A 87 -18.27 -15.61 -10.61
N TYR A 88 -17.43 -14.88 -11.36
CA TYR A 88 -17.61 -13.46 -11.61
C TYR A 88 -17.84 -13.21 -13.11
N VAL A 89 -18.94 -12.53 -13.42
CA VAL A 89 -19.26 -12.02 -14.76
C VAL A 89 -19.24 -10.50 -14.68
N ARG A 90 -18.45 -9.85 -15.54
CA ARG A 90 -18.16 -8.41 -15.46
C ARG A 90 -18.21 -7.85 -16.86
N GLU A 91 -19.28 -7.15 -17.18
CA GLU A 91 -19.41 -6.50 -18.49
C GLU A 91 -19.80 -5.05 -18.29
N GLY A 92 -19.44 -4.19 -19.22
CA GLY A 92 -19.76 -2.77 -19.15
C GLY A 92 -20.17 -2.22 -20.50
N TRP A 93 -20.92 -1.13 -20.44
CA TRP A 93 -21.43 -0.45 -21.60
C TRP A 93 -21.24 1.06 -21.47
N GLY A 94 -20.98 1.72 -22.60
CA GLY A 94 -20.71 3.14 -22.65
C GLY A 94 -19.67 3.50 -23.69
N VAL A 95 -19.05 4.66 -23.53
CA VAL A 95 -18.02 5.19 -24.42
C VAL A 95 -16.91 5.82 -23.62
N LYS A 96 -15.72 5.90 -24.21
CA LYS A 96 -14.53 6.41 -23.53
C LYS A 96 -14.62 7.86 -23.05
N THR A 97 -15.42 8.68 -23.71
CA THR A 97 -15.59 10.10 -23.36
C THR A 97 -16.65 10.23 -22.25
N PRO A 98 -16.30 10.69 -21.04
CA PRO A 98 -17.27 10.89 -19.97
C PRO A 98 -18.41 11.83 -20.39
N GLY A 99 -19.63 11.53 -19.96
CA GLY A 99 -20.85 12.31 -20.26
C GLY A 99 -21.33 12.25 -21.70
N ALA A 100 -20.65 11.50 -22.59
CA ALA A 100 -21.06 11.43 -24.00
C ALA A 100 -22.22 10.44 -24.24
N TYR A 101 -22.35 9.38 -23.44
CA TYR A 101 -23.35 8.33 -23.66
C TYR A 101 -24.42 8.27 -22.56
N TRP A 102 -24.00 8.01 -21.32
CA TRP A 102 -24.93 7.93 -20.19
C TRP A 102 -25.42 9.32 -19.83
N LYS A 103 -26.74 9.54 -19.94
CA LYS A 103 -27.39 10.81 -19.64
C LYS A 103 -28.09 10.75 -18.30
N ALA A 104 -28.42 11.92 -17.73
CA ALA A 104 -29.19 11.95 -16.49
C ALA A 104 -30.48 11.12 -16.60
N GLY A 105 -30.68 10.17 -15.70
CA GLY A 105 -31.77 9.21 -15.78
C GLY A 105 -31.66 8.04 -14.80
N VAL A 106 -32.71 7.24 -14.74
CA VAL A 106 -32.76 5.99 -14.00
C VAL A 106 -32.55 4.83 -14.96
N TYR A 107 -31.67 3.91 -14.59
CA TYR A 107 -31.31 2.75 -15.40
C TYR A 107 -31.31 1.48 -14.58
N ARG A 108 -31.51 0.34 -15.23
CA ARG A 108 -31.56 -0.97 -14.57
C ARG A 108 -30.77 -2.01 -15.36
N TRP A 109 -29.82 -2.64 -14.69
CA TRP A 109 -29.20 -3.89 -15.16
C TRP A 109 -30.08 -5.08 -14.82
N GLU A 110 -30.17 -6.03 -15.74
CA GLU A 110 -30.85 -7.31 -15.61
C GLU A 110 -29.91 -8.45 -15.99
N ALA A 111 -29.78 -9.44 -15.10
CA ALA A 111 -28.97 -10.62 -15.29
C ALA A 111 -29.85 -11.82 -15.61
N TRP A 112 -29.74 -12.32 -16.85
CA TRP A 112 -30.53 -13.44 -17.36
C TRP A 112 -29.62 -14.66 -17.51
N ILE A 113 -29.98 -15.80 -16.90
CA ILE A 113 -29.21 -17.05 -17.03
C ILE A 113 -30.15 -18.13 -17.54
N SER A 114 -29.78 -18.78 -18.65
CA SER A 114 -30.65 -19.76 -19.33
C SER A 114 -32.06 -19.23 -19.61
N ASN A 115 -32.18 -17.96 -20.01
CA ASN A 115 -33.43 -17.22 -20.27
C ASN A 115 -34.35 -16.99 -19.06
N GLU A 116 -33.85 -17.19 -17.83
CA GLU A 116 -34.56 -16.79 -16.61
C GLU A 116 -33.90 -15.55 -16.00
N LEU A 117 -34.71 -14.58 -15.58
CA LEU A 117 -34.23 -13.38 -14.88
C LEU A 117 -33.79 -13.77 -13.46
N VAL A 118 -32.51 -13.61 -13.17
CA VAL A 118 -31.90 -14.01 -11.89
C VAL A 118 -31.75 -12.84 -10.92
N ALA A 119 -31.40 -11.66 -11.42
CA ALA A 119 -31.19 -10.48 -10.59
C ALA A 119 -31.36 -9.18 -11.37
N THR A 120 -31.70 -8.11 -10.65
CA THR A 120 -31.78 -6.74 -11.19
C THR A 120 -31.03 -5.77 -10.29
N LYS A 121 -30.43 -4.72 -10.88
CA LYS A 121 -29.76 -3.64 -10.15
C LYS A 121 -30.06 -2.30 -10.79
N THR A 122 -30.76 -1.44 -10.05
CA THR A 122 -31.01 -0.05 -10.48
C THR A 122 -29.81 0.83 -10.12
N PHE A 123 -29.49 1.77 -11.00
CA PHE A 123 -28.53 2.84 -10.78
C PHE A 123 -29.05 4.15 -11.37
N TYR A 124 -28.45 5.26 -10.92
CA TYR A 124 -28.89 6.61 -11.19
C TYR A 124 -27.73 7.42 -11.75
N VAL A 125 -27.99 8.14 -12.82
CA VAL A 125 -27.06 9.13 -13.37
C VAL A 125 -27.72 10.49 -13.17
N GLU A 126 -27.05 11.39 -12.47
CA GLU A 126 -27.49 12.75 -12.24
C GLU A 126 -26.63 13.73 -13.02
N ASN A 127 -27.13 14.93 -13.28
CA ASN A 127 -26.38 15.99 -13.95
C ASN A 127 -26.56 17.26 -13.12
N VAL A 128 -25.86 17.29 -11.99
CA VAL A 128 -25.73 18.47 -11.13
C VAL A 128 -24.34 19.06 -11.31
N GLY A 129 -23.33 18.21 -11.45
CA GLY A 129 -21.93 18.58 -11.61
C GLY A 129 -21.03 17.58 -10.88
N GLN A 130 -19.83 17.38 -11.41
CA GLN A 130 -18.91 16.42 -10.83
C GLN A 130 -18.50 16.78 -9.39
N VAL A 131 -18.60 15.82 -8.47
CA VAL A 131 -18.06 15.93 -7.11
C VAL A 131 -16.53 15.81 -7.17
N ARG A 132 -15.81 16.72 -6.48
CA ARG A 132 -14.34 16.77 -6.43
C ARG A 132 -13.88 17.15 -5.02
N PRO A 133 -12.60 16.95 -4.67
CA PRO A 133 -12.08 17.42 -3.37
C PRO A 133 -12.36 18.91 -3.16
N GLY A 134 -13.11 19.23 -2.11
CA GLY A 134 -13.52 20.60 -1.77
C GLY A 134 -14.76 21.13 -2.50
N LEU A 135 -15.37 20.37 -3.43
CA LEU A 135 -16.54 20.80 -4.20
C LEU A 135 -17.59 19.69 -4.35
N ASN A 136 -18.76 19.89 -3.73
CA ASN A 136 -19.93 19.02 -3.85
C ASN A 136 -21.20 19.79 -4.28
N PRO A 137 -21.55 19.83 -5.57
CA PRO A 137 -22.66 20.67 -6.04
C PRO A 137 -24.05 20.12 -5.64
N TYR A 138 -24.15 18.99 -4.94
CA TYR A 138 -25.41 18.35 -4.57
C TYR A 138 -25.98 18.84 -3.23
N PHE A 139 -25.15 18.89 -2.20
CA PHE A 139 -25.56 19.30 -0.86
C PHE A 139 -24.36 19.73 -0.02
N LYS A 140 -24.63 20.53 1.00
CA LYS A 140 -23.65 20.94 2.00
C LYS A 140 -23.89 20.17 3.29
N ILE A 141 -22.85 19.59 3.87
CA ILE A 141 -22.94 19.02 5.23
C ILE A 141 -22.85 20.19 6.21
N GLU A 142 -23.87 20.38 7.05
CA GLU A 142 -23.92 21.41 8.09
C GLU A 142 -23.33 20.87 9.40
N THR A 143 -23.73 19.66 9.81
CA THR A 143 -23.20 19.02 11.02
C THR A 143 -23.03 17.52 10.84
N VAL A 144 -22.03 16.98 11.53
CA VAL A 144 -21.86 15.54 11.72
C VAL A 144 -21.86 15.27 13.22
N LYS A 145 -22.78 14.45 13.68
CA LYS A 145 -22.92 14.12 15.11
C LYS A 145 -22.81 12.62 15.31
N LEU A 146 -22.14 12.22 16.39
CA LEU A 146 -21.94 10.82 16.72
C LEU A 146 -22.68 10.46 18.00
N TYR A 147 -23.37 9.32 18.03
CA TYR A 147 -24.07 8.84 19.23
C TYR A 147 -23.96 7.33 19.36
N GLU A 148 -24.19 6.82 20.58
CA GLU A 148 -24.26 5.38 20.85
C GLU A 148 -25.71 4.90 20.75
N GLY A 149 -25.92 3.69 20.24
CA GLY A 149 -27.24 3.06 20.23
C GLY A 149 -27.19 1.55 19.95
N PRO A 150 -28.35 0.88 20.00
CA PRO A 150 -28.50 -0.51 19.55
C PRO A 150 -28.39 -0.62 18.01
N ASP A 151 -28.59 -1.82 17.48
CA ASP A 151 -28.67 -2.09 16.03
C ASP A 151 -29.80 -1.31 15.32
N GLU A 152 -30.83 -0.92 16.06
CA GLU A 152 -31.89 -0.02 15.62
C GLU A 152 -31.59 1.46 15.89
N ASN A 153 -31.96 2.31 14.92
CA ASN A 153 -31.76 3.75 14.99
C ASN A 153 -32.55 4.35 16.16
N THR A 154 -31.84 4.95 17.12
CA THR A 154 -32.45 5.62 18.27
C THR A 154 -33.21 6.86 17.83
N LYS A 155 -34.40 7.11 18.41
CA LYS A 155 -35.21 8.31 18.09
C LYS A 155 -34.44 9.57 18.42
N SER A 156 -34.57 10.60 17.60
CA SER A 156 -33.83 11.86 17.73
C SER A 156 -33.95 12.52 19.11
N GLU A 157 -35.11 12.42 19.75
CA GLU A 157 -35.39 12.98 21.08
C GLU A 157 -34.60 12.28 22.20
N ASP A 158 -34.21 11.01 21.98
CA ASP A 158 -33.52 10.17 22.96
C ASP A 158 -32.00 10.11 22.69
N ARG A 159 -31.51 10.76 21.63
CA ARG A 159 -30.09 10.72 21.24
C ARG A 159 -29.24 11.57 22.18
N LYS A 160 -28.13 10.99 22.61
CA LYS A 160 -27.03 11.69 23.28
C LYS A 160 -25.78 11.60 22.43
N TYR A 161 -25.15 12.73 22.15
CA TYR A 161 -24.03 12.80 21.25
C TYR A 161 -22.71 12.82 22.02
N TYR A 162 -21.68 12.16 21.49
CA TYR A 162 -20.42 11.94 22.18
C TYR A 162 -19.20 12.15 21.26
N THR A 163 -18.11 12.67 21.83
CA THR A 163 -16.77 12.67 21.20
C THR A 163 -15.91 11.51 21.69
N VAL A 164 -16.15 11.03 22.91
CA VAL A 164 -15.52 9.83 23.48
C VAL A 164 -16.62 8.84 23.87
N PHE A 165 -16.43 7.60 23.45
CA PHE A 165 -17.34 6.48 23.65
C PHE A 165 -16.75 5.48 24.65
N ASN A 166 -17.57 4.91 25.53
CA ASN A 166 -17.10 3.92 26.49
C ASN A 166 -16.84 2.55 25.83
N ALA A 167 -15.61 2.03 25.89
CA ALA A 167 -15.19 0.78 25.28
C ALA A 167 -15.98 -0.47 25.74
N MET A 168 -16.49 -0.44 26.98
CA MET A 168 -17.21 -1.57 27.59
C MET A 168 -18.72 -1.51 27.36
N ASN A 169 -19.25 -0.38 26.87
CA ASN A 169 -20.69 -0.19 26.71
C ASN A 169 -21.10 0.13 25.26
N THR A 170 -20.17 0.57 24.43
CA THR A 170 -20.47 1.00 23.06
C THR A 170 -20.74 -0.18 22.14
N ARG A 171 -21.99 -0.28 21.67
CA ARG A 171 -22.42 -1.30 20.71
C ARG A 171 -22.23 -0.81 19.29
N TYR A 172 -22.96 0.24 18.93
CA TYR A 172 -22.89 0.91 17.63
C TYR A 172 -22.46 2.36 17.83
N VAL A 173 -21.53 2.80 16.99
CA VAL A 173 -21.29 4.21 16.78
C VAL A 173 -22.15 4.62 15.60
N TRP A 174 -23.14 5.47 15.88
CA TRP A 174 -24.03 6.04 14.89
C TRP A 174 -23.54 7.40 14.45
N VAL A 175 -23.58 7.63 13.14
CA VAL A 175 -23.33 8.92 12.49
C VAL A 175 -24.67 9.51 12.09
N GLU A 176 -24.92 10.75 12.50
CA GLU A 176 -26.00 11.59 12.02
C GLU A 176 -25.40 12.76 11.24
N VAL A 177 -25.72 12.84 9.94
CA VAL A 177 -25.27 13.90 9.05
C VAL A 177 -26.47 14.75 8.69
N ASN A 178 -26.42 16.04 9.05
CA ASN A 178 -27.42 17.01 8.66
C ASN A 178 -26.88 17.82 7.49
N CYS A 179 -27.64 17.88 6.41
CA CYS A 179 -27.22 18.50 5.16
C CYS A 179 -28.22 19.55 4.72
N LYS A 180 -27.72 20.62 4.10
CA LYS A 180 -28.50 21.57 3.30
C LYS A 180 -28.48 21.12 1.84
N ASN A 181 -29.65 20.89 1.26
CA ASN A 181 -29.78 20.64 -0.17
C ASN A 181 -29.47 21.94 -0.93
N VAL A 182 -28.55 21.88 -1.90
CA VAL A 182 -28.20 23.05 -2.73
C VAL A 182 -28.68 22.90 -4.18
N THR A 183 -29.37 21.79 -4.49
CA THR A 183 -29.98 21.58 -5.80
C THR A 183 -31.41 22.10 -5.81
N ARG A 184 -31.76 22.89 -6.83
CA ARG A 184 -33.16 23.25 -7.12
C ARG A 184 -33.70 22.29 -8.17
N LYS A 185 -34.53 21.29 -7.80
CA LYS A 185 -34.97 20.25 -8.76
C LYS A 185 -36.41 19.78 -8.59
N THR A 186 -37.02 19.42 -9.71
CA THR A 186 -38.43 19.02 -9.91
C THR A 186 -38.74 17.55 -9.62
N LYS A 187 -37.71 16.74 -9.31
CA LYS A 187 -37.80 15.30 -9.04
C LYS A 187 -36.96 14.93 -7.82
N ASP A 188 -37.25 13.76 -7.24
CA ASP A 188 -36.46 13.18 -6.15
C ASP A 188 -34.99 13.03 -6.55
N LEU A 189 -34.07 13.47 -5.68
CA LEU A 189 -32.62 13.36 -5.88
C LEU A 189 -32.08 12.10 -5.17
N PRO A 190 -31.58 11.09 -5.90
CA PRO A 190 -30.93 9.93 -5.29
C PRO A 190 -29.58 10.33 -4.69
N VAL A 191 -29.36 9.97 -3.43
CA VAL A 191 -28.08 10.18 -2.73
C VAL A 191 -27.63 8.88 -2.08
N GLU A 192 -26.42 8.44 -2.42
CA GLU A 192 -25.77 7.27 -1.85
C GLU A 192 -24.52 7.68 -1.08
N LEU A 193 -24.64 7.71 0.25
CA LEU A 193 -23.53 8.02 1.15
C LEU A 193 -22.86 6.74 1.64
N MET A 194 -21.53 6.73 1.62
CA MET A 194 -20.71 5.69 2.21
C MET A 194 -20.04 6.23 3.47
N PHE A 195 -20.12 5.46 4.55
CA PHE A 195 -19.58 5.81 5.85
C PHE A 195 -18.47 4.83 6.19
N ASN A 196 -17.23 5.32 6.29
CA ASN A 196 -16.07 4.51 6.62
C ASN A 196 -15.61 4.84 8.05
N PHE A 197 -15.49 3.82 8.88
CA PHE A 197 -14.92 3.95 10.22
C PHE A 197 -13.48 3.49 10.16
N ARG A 198 -12.53 4.36 10.47
CA ARG A 198 -11.10 4.08 10.43
C ARG A 198 -10.44 4.28 11.77
N THR A 199 -9.39 3.53 12.04
CA THR A 199 -8.46 3.83 13.14
C THR A 199 -7.60 5.04 12.79
N SER A 200 -6.94 5.66 13.77
CA SER A 200 -5.99 6.75 13.53
C SER A 200 -4.80 6.39 12.64
N SER A 201 -4.42 5.12 12.59
CA SER A 201 -3.42 4.59 11.66
C SER A 201 -3.93 4.35 10.23
N GLY A 202 -5.20 4.68 9.94
CA GLY A 202 -5.82 4.58 8.62
C GLY A 202 -6.47 3.23 8.29
N TYR A 203 -6.37 2.21 9.14
CA TYR A 203 -7.05 0.92 8.91
C TYR A 203 -8.57 1.07 8.94
N LEU A 204 -9.25 0.53 7.91
CA LEU A 204 -10.71 0.47 7.82
C LEU A 204 -11.25 -0.58 8.81
N LYS A 205 -12.02 -0.12 9.80
CA LYS A 205 -12.72 -0.97 10.77
C LYS A 205 -14.06 -1.46 10.23
N GLY A 206 -14.78 -0.59 9.54
CA GLY A 206 -16.11 -0.87 9.01
C GLY A 206 -16.45 0.10 7.90
N SER A 207 -17.29 -0.35 6.96
CA SER A 207 -17.84 0.48 5.90
C SER A 207 -19.30 0.12 5.71
N VAL A 208 -20.14 1.13 5.56
CA VAL A 208 -21.58 0.95 5.36
C VAL A 208 -22.11 2.01 4.40
N THR A 209 -23.01 1.61 3.50
CA THR A 209 -23.55 2.49 2.46
C THR A 209 -25.06 2.66 2.65
N LYS A 210 -25.56 3.88 2.44
CA LYS A 210 -26.98 4.22 2.51
C LYS A 210 -27.42 4.97 1.25
N LEU A 211 -28.34 4.39 0.51
CA LEU A 211 -29.06 5.05 -0.58
C LEU A 211 -30.41 5.56 -0.05
N PHE A 212 -30.72 6.82 -0.33
CA PHE A 212 -32.00 7.46 -0.02
C PHE A 212 -32.31 8.54 -1.05
N PHE A 213 -33.50 9.13 -0.96
CA PHE A 213 -33.99 10.12 -1.93
C PHE A 213 -34.38 11.39 -1.19
N ILE A 214 -33.84 12.53 -1.64
CA ILE A 214 -34.21 13.86 -1.13
C ILE A 214 -35.36 14.37 -1.98
N LYS A 215 -36.43 14.85 -1.35
CA LYS A 215 -37.59 15.38 -2.08
C LYS A 215 -37.29 16.77 -2.67
N PRO A 216 -37.92 17.15 -3.81
CA PRO A 216 -37.80 18.48 -4.43
C PRO A 216 -37.95 19.68 -3.48
N ASN A 217 -38.80 19.54 -2.46
CA ASN A 217 -39.16 20.57 -1.50
C ASN A 217 -38.41 20.45 -0.17
N GLU A 218 -37.40 19.58 -0.09
CA GLU A 218 -36.62 19.34 1.11
C GLU A 218 -35.31 20.14 1.05
N ASP A 219 -35.32 21.32 1.68
CA ASP A 219 -34.15 22.21 1.78
C ASP A 219 -33.06 21.66 2.71
N PHE A 220 -33.45 20.81 3.66
CA PHE A 220 -32.57 20.17 4.63
C PHE A 220 -32.97 18.72 4.81
N PHE A 221 -31.98 17.83 4.87
CA PHE A 221 -32.21 16.41 5.08
C PHE A 221 -31.20 15.84 6.08
N THR A 222 -31.57 14.73 6.71
CA THR A 222 -30.73 14.04 7.69
C THR A 222 -30.48 12.59 7.28
N ALA A 223 -29.22 12.20 7.21
CA ALA A 223 -28.81 10.81 7.01
C ALA A 223 -28.23 10.23 8.30
N THR A 224 -28.80 9.12 8.77
CA THR A 224 -28.30 8.39 9.95
C THR A 224 -27.85 6.99 9.58
N ILE A 225 -26.69 6.56 10.09
CA ILE A 225 -26.24 5.17 9.97
C ILE A 225 -25.34 4.75 11.13
N GLY A 226 -25.44 3.50 11.56
CA GLY A 226 -24.60 2.93 12.61
C GLY A 226 -23.73 1.80 12.10
N TRP A 227 -22.56 1.65 12.71
CA TRP A 227 -21.72 0.46 12.55
C TRP A 227 -21.26 -0.04 13.92
N GLY A 228 -21.32 -1.35 14.12
CA GLY A 228 -21.03 -1.97 15.40
C GLY A 228 -21.66 -3.35 15.54
N SER A 229 -21.84 -3.78 16.78
CA SER A 229 -22.51 -5.02 17.14
C SER A 229 -23.20 -4.86 18.49
N ASP A 230 -24.31 -5.58 18.69
CA ASP A 230 -24.94 -5.69 20.02
C ASP A 230 -24.04 -6.38 21.06
N ILE A 231 -22.95 -7.01 20.63
CA ILE A 231 -21.94 -7.62 21.50
C ILE A 231 -20.83 -6.60 21.79
N VAL A 232 -20.66 -6.31 23.08
CA VAL A 232 -19.58 -5.48 23.61
C VAL A 232 -18.21 -6.04 23.20
N GLY A 233 -17.28 -5.15 22.84
CA GLY A 233 -15.91 -5.49 22.42
C GLY A 233 -15.63 -5.35 20.92
N THR A 234 -16.62 -4.90 20.14
CA THR A 234 -16.47 -4.57 18.71
C THR A 234 -15.51 -3.41 18.47
N TRP A 235 -15.56 -2.44 19.38
CA TRP A 235 -14.71 -1.27 19.44
C TRP A 235 -13.58 -1.50 20.45
N ALA A 236 -12.34 -1.38 19.99
CA ALA A 236 -11.18 -1.41 20.87
C ALA A 236 -10.87 0.02 21.33
N ARG A 237 -10.16 0.17 22.45
CA ARG A 237 -9.73 1.50 22.87
C ARG A 237 -8.81 2.16 21.84
N GLY A 238 -8.97 3.46 21.65
CA GLY A 238 -8.12 4.26 20.78
C GLY A 238 -8.90 5.26 19.92
N ASP A 239 -8.17 5.92 19.04
CA ASP A 239 -8.69 6.99 18.21
C ASP A 239 -9.20 6.47 16.87
N TYR A 240 -10.35 7.01 16.45
CA TYR A 240 -11.04 6.65 15.25
C TYR A 240 -11.50 7.88 14.47
N TYR A 241 -11.83 7.66 13.20
CA TYR A 241 -12.43 8.63 12.30
C TYR A 241 -13.66 8.03 11.65
N ALA A 242 -14.75 8.79 11.61
CA ALA A 242 -15.90 8.51 10.76
C ALA A 242 -15.82 9.40 9.51
N GLU A 243 -15.59 8.78 8.36
CA GLU A 243 -15.49 9.41 7.05
C GLU A 243 -16.81 9.28 6.29
N ILE A 244 -17.27 10.36 5.68
CA ILE A 244 -18.47 10.42 4.85
C ILE A 244 -18.02 10.65 3.40
N VAL A 245 -18.32 9.69 2.54
CA VAL A 245 -17.92 9.66 1.14
C VAL A 245 -19.15 9.70 0.26
N PHE A 246 -19.11 10.51 -0.79
CA PHE A 246 -20.17 10.63 -1.80
C PHE A 246 -19.52 10.66 -3.19
N MET A 247 -20.04 9.85 -4.12
CA MET A 247 -19.47 9.73 -5.47
C MET A 247 -17.94 9.55 -5.50
N ASP A 248 -17.43 8.68 -4.61
CA ASP A 248 -16.00 8.34 -4.43
C ASP A 248 -15.11 9.44 -3.84
N GLU A 249 -15.68 10.59 -3.46
CA GLU A 249 -14.98 11.73 -2.84
C GLU A 249 -15.28 11.84 -1.35
N LEU A 250 -14.24 12.10 -0.55
CA LEU A 250 -14.35 12.33 0.89
C LEU A 250 -14.96 13.72 1.14
N LEU A 251 -16.19 13.76 1.66
CA LEU A 251 -16.88 15.01 1.97
C LEU A 251 -16.57 15.52 3.38
N ALA A 252 -16.56 14.62 4.37
CA ALA A 252 -16.38 14.96 5.77
C ALA A 252 -15.61 13.85 6.50
N SER A 253 -14.80 14.24 7.48
CA SER A 253 -14.20 13.31 8.44
C SER A 253 -14.31 13.91 9.83
N ILE A 254 -14.82 13.12 10.78
CA ILE A 254 -14.97 13.52 12.19
C ILE A 254 -14.20 12.53 13.07
N PRO A 255 -13.33 13.00 13.98
CA PRO A 255 -12.65 12.13 14.92
C PRO A 255 -13.57 11.73 16.07
N PHE A 256 -13.36 10.54 16.63
CA PHE A 256 -13.92 10.13 17.91
C PHE A 256 -12.99 9.15 18.61
N GLU A 257 -13.08 9.08 19.93
CA GLU A 257 -12.29 8.17 20.75
C GLU A 257 -13.17 7.06 21.31
N ILE A 258 -12.62 5.85 21.41
CA ILE A 258 -13.16 4.79 22.26
C ILE A 258 -12.29 4.75 23.52
N GLY A 259 -12.82 5.28 24.63
CA GLY A 259 -12.13 5.44 25.90
C GLY A 259 -12.79 4.66 27.04
N ASP A 260 -12.52 5.09 28.28
CA ASP A 260 -13.05 4.44 29.48
C ASP A 260 -14.43 4.95 29.90
N ASP A 261 -14.82 6.14 29.47
CA ASP A 261 -16.08 6.81 29.80
C ASP A 261 -16.71 7.47 28.57
N TYR A 262 -17.97 7.90 28.69
CA TYR A 262 -18.61 8.74 27.68
C TYR A 262 -18.29 10.21 27.93
N VAL A 263 -17.91 10.94 26.88
CA VAL A 263 -17.76 12.40 26.91
C VAL A 263 -18.77 12.98 25.93
N GLU A 264 -19.75 13.73 26.44
CA GLU A 264 -20.79 14.38 25.62
C GLU A 264 -20.18 15.46 24.72
N ALA A 265 -20.63 15.50 23.47
CA ALA A 265 -20.17 16.45 22.47
C ALA A 265 -20.79 17.84 22.67
N THR A 266 -20.02 18.89 22.40
CA THR A 266 -20.46 20.28 22.36
C THR A 266 -20.79 20.72 20.93
N GLU A 267 -21.39 21.91 20.75
CA GLU A 267 -21.75 22.40 19.41
C GLU A 267 -20.55 22.57 18.47
N GLU A 268 -19.37 22.89 19.01
CA GLU A 268 -18.14 23.06 18.23
C GLU A 268 -17.59 21.72 17.70
N ASP A 269 -17.91 20.61 18.36
CA ASP A 269 -17.46 19.26 17.98
C ASP A 269 -18.21 18.70 16.77
N PHE A 270 -19.32 19.32 16.36
CA PHE A 270 -20.15 18.87 15.23
C PHE A 270 -19.68 19.38 13.87
N LEU A 271 -18.61 20.17 13.82
CA LEU A 271 -18.07 20.75 12.60
C LEU A 271 -17.10 19.77 11.91
N PRO A 272 -17.36 19.35 10.66
CA PRO A 272 -16.49 18.42 9.96
C PRO A 272 -15.16 19.08 9.58
N MET A 273 -14.04 18.35 9.72
CA MET A 273 -12.68 18.88 9.43
C MET A 273 -12.41 19.20 7.96
N THR A 274 -13.28 18.78 7.03
CA THR A 274 -13.16 19.06 5.60
C THR A 274 -14.39 19.78 5.07
N GLN A 275 -14.26 21.08 4.79
CA GLN A 275 -15.03 21.86 3.81
C GLN A 275 -14.30 23.19 3.58
N ILE A 276 -13.90 23.52 2.34
CA ILE A 276 -13.47 24.87 1.95
C ILE A 276 -14.24 25.28 0.68
N GLU A 277 -15.12 26.29 0.87
CA GLU A 277 -15.73 27.29 -0.04
C GLU A 277 -16.26 26.89 -1.43
N PHE A 278 -17.53 27.23 -1.69
CA PHE A 278 -18.15 27.27 -3.03
C PHE A 278 -18.11 28.66 -3.65
N VAL A 279 -17.87 28.66 -4.97
CA VAL A 279 -18.23 29.72 -5.91
C VAL A 279 -19.68 29.46 -6.35
N HIS A 280 -20.58 30.43 -6.17
CA HIS A 280 -21.91 30.41 -6.78
C HIS A 280 -21.78 30.54 -8.31
N ILE A 281 -22.40 29.63 -9.04
CA ILE A 281 -22.80 29.83 -10.44
C ILE A 281 -24.31 30.03 -10.38
N ASP A 282 -24.74 31.29 -10.30
CA ASP A 282 -26.10 31.66 -10.66
C ASP A 282 -26.05 32.13 -12.12
N GLU A 283 -26.65 31.33 -13.01
CA GLU A 283 -27.21 31.84 -14.26
C GLU A 283 -28.74 31.89 -14.08
N ASP A 284 -29.31 32.99 -14.56
CA ASP A 284 -30.74 33.31 -14.70
C ASP A 284 -31.43 33.98 -13.50
N GLU A 285 -31.27 35.30 -13.38
CA GLU A 285 -32.42 36.17 -13.05
C GLU A 285 -32.48 37.38 -13.98
N GLU A 286 -33.67 37.53 -14.56
CA GLU A 286 -34.11 38.57 -15.47
C GLU A 286 -34.15 39.95 -14.79
N VAL A 287 -34.02 40.97 -15.63
CA VAL A 287 -34.17 42.39 -15.30
C VAL A 287 -35.60 42.67 -14.81
N GLU A 288 -35.76 43.29 -13.64
CA GLU A 288 -36.70 44.41 -13.42
C GLU A 288 -36.56 45.09 -12.03
N GLY A 289 -36.38 46.41 -12.03
CA GLY A 289 -37.19 47.35 -11.26
C GLY A 289 -37.02 47.53 -9.73
N ASP A 290 -36.24 48.55 -9.37
CA ASP A 290 -36.64 49.72 -8.56
C ASP A 290 -36.44 49.82 -7.01
N GLU A 291 -35.69 50.87 -6.67
CA GLU A 291 -35.72 51.81 -5.51
C GLU A 291 -36.00 51.38 -4.05
N ASN A 292 -34.97 51.43 -3.19
CA ASN A 292 -34.81 52.38 -2.05
C ASN A 292 -33.83 51.88 -0.95
N GLU A 293 -32.67 52.55 -0.86
CA GLU A 293 -31.85 53.01 0.30
C GLU A 293 -31.90 52.38 1.74
N PRO A 294 -30.86 52.59 2.60
CA PRO A 294 -29.75 51.66 2.83
C PRO A 294 -29.67 51.12 4.28
N LYS A 295 -28.99 49.98 4.49
CA LYS A 295 -28.46 49.59 5.82
C LYS A 295 -27.02 49.11 5.71
N SER A 296 -26.18 49.81 6.45
CA SER A 296 -24.74 49.68 6.60
C SER A 296 -24.29 48.31 7.09
N THR A 297 -23.43 47.65 6.32
CA THR A 297 -22.71 46.43 6.71
C THR A 297 -21.21 46.77 6.84
N PRO A 298 -20.49 46.24 7.85
CA PRO A 298 -19.11 46.63 8.12
C PRO A 298 -18.19 46.13 7.01
N THR A 299 -17.43 47.03 6.41
CA THR A 299 -16.44 46.73 5.38
C THR A 299 -15.27 45.98 6.02
N LEU A 300 -15.24 44.65 5.89
CA LEU A 300 -13.99 43.89 5.99
C LEU A 300 -13.14 44.28 4.77
N LYS A 301 -12.05 44.99 5.03
CA LYS A 301 -11.03 45.30 4.03
C LYS A 301 -10.47 43.97 3.51
N ILE A 302 -10.88 43.58 2.31
CA ILE A 302 -10.09 42.67 1.49
C ILE A 302 -8.86 43.48 1.10
N GLU A 303 -7.71 43.17 1.70
CA GLU A 303 -6.43 43.65 1.21
C GLU A 303 -6.20 43.06 -0.19
N THR A 304 -6.66 43.77 -1.21
CA THR A 304 -6.09 43.67 -2.55
C THR A 304 -4.61 44.03 -2.40
N ARG A 305 -3.73 43.03 -2.34
CA ARG A 305 -2.28 43.27 -2.46
C ARG A 305 -2.05 44.02 -3.76
N GLU A 306 -1.41 45.19 -3.65
CA GLU A 306 -0.95 45.96 -4.80
C GLU A 306 -0.07 45.09 -5.72
N PRO A 307 0.01 45.38 -7.03
CA PRO A 307 0.92 44.66 -7.93
C PRO A 307 2.35 44.72 -7.35
N GLN A 308 2.89 43.56 -6.97
CA GLN A 308 4.24 43.47 -6.40
C GLN A 308 5.26 43.94 -7.45
N SER A 309 6.11 44.89 -7.10
CA SER A 309 7.22 45.27 -7.96
C SER A 309 8.23 44.12 -8.12
N LEU A 310 8.97 44.08 -9.23
CA LEU A 310 10.07 43.12 -9.41
C LEU A 310 11.03 43.13 -8.21
N ASP A 311 11.31 44.31 -7.66
CA ASP A 311 12.22 44.47 -6.51
C ASP A 311 11.66 43.81 -5.24
N GLU A 312 10.34 43.81 -5.03
CA GLU A 312 9.72 43.08 -3.92
C GLU A 312 9.85 41.56 -4.06
N VAL A 313 9.66 41.03 -5.28
CA VAL A 313 9.81 39.59 -5.53
C VAL A 313 11.27 39.15 -5.36
N MET A 314 12.23 39.98 -5.80
CA MET A 314 13.65 39.73 -5.57
C MET A 314 13.99 39.81 -4.07
N SER A 315 13.38 40.74 -3.33
CA SER A 315 13.52 40.79 -1.88
C SER A 315 12.93 39.55 -1.19
N GLU A 316 11.81 39.00 -1.68
CA GLU A 316 11.23 37.74 -1.17
C GLU A 316 12.21 36.56 -1.37
N MET A 317 12.88 36.52 -2.53
CA MET A 317 13.95 35.55 -2.81
C MET A 317 15.13 35.71 -1.84
N ASP A 318 15.57 36.94 -1.59
CA ASP A 318 16.71 37.23 -0.72
C ASP A 318 16.44 36.86 0.75
N GLN A 319 15.17 36.86 1.17
CA GLN A 319 14.75 36.43 2.50
C GLN A 319 14.80 34.90 2.70
N LEU A 320 14.86 34.10 1.63
CA LEU A 320 14.98 32.64 1.78
C LEU A 320 16.24 32.28 2.58
N ILE A 321 16.17 31.28 3.46
CA ILE A 321 17.34 30.88 4.24
C ILE A 321 18.31 30.13 3.33
N GLY A 322 19.59 30.47 3.37
CA GLY A 322 20.64 29.81 2.58
C GLY A 322 20.55 30.10 1.08
N LEU A 323 20.79 29.07 0.25
CA LEU A 323 20.69 29.10 -1.22
C LEU A 323 21.50 30.20 -1.92
N GLN A 324 22.59 30.69 -1.31
CA GLN A 324 23.38 31.79 -1.86
C GLN A 324 23.82 31.58 -3.32
N PRO A 325 24.32 30.39 -3.73
CA PRO A 325 24.69 30.17 -5.12
C PRO A 325 23.51 30.31 -6.11
N ILE A 326 22.31 29.93 -5.68
CA ILE A 326 21.09 30.00 -6.49
C ILE A 326 20.63 31.44 -6.59
N LYS A 327 20.61 32.16 -5.45
CA LYS A 327 20.23 33.57 -5.40
C LYS A 327 21.11 34.42 -6.30
N SER A 328 22.44 34.29 -6.17
CA SER A 328 23.38 35.02 -7.03
C SER A 328 23.12 34.74 -8.50
N LYS A 329 22.93 33.47 -8.88
CA LYS A 329 22.64 33.09 -10.27
C LYS A 329 21.32 33.66 -10.80
N ILE A 330 20.28 33.70 -9.97
CA ILE A 330 18.98 34.29 -10.34
C ILE A 330 19.09 35.81 -10.47
N HIS A 331 19.81 36.49 -9.57
CA HIS A 331 20.08 37.93 -9.66
C HIS A 331 20.84 38.28 -10.94
N GLU A 332 21.93 37.57 -11.24
CA GLU A 332 22.71 37.74 -12.46
C GLU A 332 21.84 37.56 -13.72
N TYR A 333 20.96 36.56 -13.71
CA TYR A 333 20.05 36.32 -14.84
C TYR A 333 18.95 37.39 -14.94
N ALA A 334 18.37 37.83 -13.83
CA ALA A 334 17.40 38.91 -13.80
C ALA A 334 18.00 40.23 -14.32
N ASP A 335 19.25 40.54 -13.94
CA ASP A 335 20.00 41.68 -14.46
C ASP A 335 20.22 41.60 -15.97
N TYR A 336 20.59 40.43 -16.46
CA TYR A 336 20.71 40.19 -17.90
C TYR A 336 19.37 40.40 -18.62
N LEU A 337 18.26 39.90 -18.08
CA LEU A 337 16.93 40.10 -18.65
C LEU A 337 16.50 41.58 -18.64
N ARG A 338 16.82 42.33 -17.56
CA ARG A 338 16.61 43.78 -17.49
C ARG A 338 17.41 44.52 -18.57
N PHE A 339 18.66 44.13 -18.78
CA PHE A 339 19.52 44.68 -19.83
C PHE A 339 18.92 44.45 -21.24
N MET A 340 18.43 43.24 -21.52
CA MET A 340 17.79 42.91 -22.80
C MET A 340 16.49 43.72 -23.00
N ALA A 341 15.66 43.84 -21.96
CA ALA A 341 14.44 44.66 -22.01
C ALA A 341 14.76 46.14 -22.31
N LEU A 342 15.80 46.69 -21.67
CA LEU A 342 16.26 48.06 -21.92
C LEU A 342 16.76 48.24 -23.37
N ARG A 343 17.49 47.27 -23.93
CA ARG A 343 17.95 47.31 -25.33
C ARG A 343 16.80 47.33 -26.32
N ARG A 344 15.79 46.48 -26.11
CA ARG A 344 14.56 46.48 -26.92
C ARG A 344 13.83 47.82 -26.84
N GLN A 345 13.69 48.40 -25.65
CA GLN A 345 13.10 49.72 -25.47
C GLN A 345 13.88 50.82 -26.21
N LYS A 346 15.21 50.68 -26.34
CA LYS A 346 16.08 51.59 -27.09
C LYS A 346 16.14 51.29 -28.59
N GLY A 347 15.33 50.36 -29.11
CA GLY A 347 15.18 50.08 -30.54
C GLY A 347 16.28 49.18 -31.12
N PHE A 348 17.04 48.47 -30.29
CA PHE A 348 17.96 47.44 -30.78
C PHE A 348 17.16 46.20 -31.20
N GLU A 349 17.36 45.73 -32.43
CA GLU A 349 16.84 44.45 -32.89
C GLU A 349 17.70 43.32 -32.35
N GLU A 350 17.08 42.41 -31.59
CA GLU A 350 17.73 41.21 -31.07
C GLU A 350 17.08 39.99 -31.72
N SER A 351 17.87 39.24 -32.46
CA SER A 351 17.44 38.01 -33.15
C SER A 351 17.28 36.82 -32.20
N ASP A 352 17.89 36.91 -31.01
CA ASP A 352 18.06 35.77 -30.13
C ASP A 352 16.89 35.63 -29.15
N ARG A 353 16.30 34.44 -29.11
CA ARG A 353 15.17 34.10 -28.22
C ARG A 353 15.68 33.92 -26.80
N ILE A 354 14.96 34.50 -25.83
CA ILE A 354 15.27 34.31 -24.40
C ILE A 354 14.83 32.90 -24.01
N ASN A 355 15.78 32.07 -23.57
CA ASN A 355 15.49 30.72 -23.10
C ASN A 355 15.12 30.73 -21.61
N LEU A 356 13.90 30.32 -21.27
CA LEU A 356 13.41 30.28 -19.89
C LEU A 356 13.51 28.88 -19.26
N HIS A 357 13.85 27.86 -20.05
CA HIS A 357 13.85 26.47 -19.60
C HIS A 357 15.05 26.18 -18.71
N ALA A 358 14.81 25.46 -17.61
CA ALA A 358 15.83 25.22 -16.59
C ALA A 358 15.83 23.79 -16.03
N VAL A 359 16.98 23.38 -15.49
CA VAL A 359 17.20 22.12 -14.78
C VAL A 359 17.51 22.42 -13.34
N PHE A 360 16.74 21.85 -12.41
CA PHE A 360 16.94 21.98 -10.98
C PHE A 360 17.48 20.66 -10.42
N ARG A 361 18.75 20.64 -10.01
CA ARG A 361 19.41 19.45 -9.46
C ARG A 361 19.60 19.59 -7.96
N GLY A 362 19.19 18.60 -7.18
CA GLY A 362 19.49 18.57 -5.74
C GLY A 362 18.55 17.67 -4.95
N ASN A 363 18.94 17.38 -3.71
CA ASN A 363 18.23 16.46 -2.82
C ASN A 363 16.82 16.96 -2.43
N PRO A 364 15.96 16.11 -1.84
CA PRO A 364 14.61 16.48 -1.45
C PRO A 364 14.63 17.54 -0.35
N GLY A 365 13.70 18.49 -0.40
CA GLY A 365 13.61 19.54 0.62
C GLY A 365 14.66 20.64 0.55
N THR A 366 15.40 20.77 -0.55
CA THR A 366 16.35 21.89 -0.78
C THR A 366 15.67 23.20 -1.24
N GLY A 367 14.37 23.18 -1.55
CA GLY A 367 13.61 24.40 -1.91
C GLY A 367 13.35 24.61 -3.41
N LYS A 368 13.55 23.59 -4.23
CA LYS A 368 13.30 23.60 -5.70
C LYS A 368 11.95 24.21 -6.09
N THR A 369 10.85 23.65 -5.58
CA THR A 369 9.49 24.14 -5.90
C THR A 369 9.26 25.58 -5.43
N THR A 370 9.81 25.97 -4.28
CA THR A 370 9.72 27.35 -3.77
C THR A 370 10.40 28.34 -4.71
N VAL A 371 11.62 28.03 -5.15
CA VAL A 371 12.37 28.87 -6.10
C VAL A 371 11.68 28.92 -7.46
N ALA A 372 11.08 27.81 -7.93
CA ALA A 372 10.31 27.80 -9.17
C ALA A 372 9.11 28.78 -9.12
N ARG A 373 8.40 28.84 -7.99
CA ARG A 373 7.29 29.79 -7.81
C ARG A 373 7.75 31.24 -7.84
N LEU A 374 8.89 31.56 -7.22
CA LEU A 374 9.46 32.90 -7.28
C LEU A 374 9.96 33.25 -8.68
N LEU A 375 10.60 32.32 -9.39
CA LEU A 375 10.97 32.53 -10.81
C LEU A 375 9.75 32.81 -11.69
N GLY A 376 8.62 32.14 -11.44
CA GLY A 376 7.37 32.41 -12.16
C GLY A 376 6.90 33.86 -11.98
N LYS A 377 6.95 34.37 -10.74
CA LYS A 377 6.67 35.79 -10.44
C LYS A 377 7.67 36.72 -11.12
N ILE A 378 8.97 36.43 -11.05
CA ILE A 378 10.03 37.24 -11.68
C ILE A 378 9.81 37.33 -13.20
N TYR A 379 9.56 36.19 -13.86
CA TYR A 379 9.30 36.17 -15.30
C TYR A 379 8.01 36.91 -15.68
N LYS A 380 7.00 36.92 -14.82
CA LYS A 380 5.80 37.74 -15.01
C LYS A 380 6.10 39.23 -14.95
N GLU A 381 6.80 39.68 -13.92
CA GLU A 381 7.11 41.11 -13.73
C GLU A 381 8.09 41.63 -14.80
N LEU A 382 8.93 40.76 -15.36
CA LEU A 382 9.79 41.08 -16.50
C LEU A 382 9.04 41.03 -17.86
N GLY A 383 7.75 40.72 -17.86
CA GLY A 383 6.92 40.64 -19.08
C GLY A 383 7.23 39.44 -19.99
N LEU A 384 7.93 38.42 -19.46
CA LEU A 384 8.29 37.21 -20.20
C LEU A 384 7.18 36.15 -20.16
N LEU A 385 6.36 36.17 -19.11
CA LEU A 385 5.18 35.32 -18.93
C LEU A 385 3.98 36.17 -18.53
N LYS A 386 2.75 35.84 -18.94
CA LYS A 386 1.58 36.68 -18.58
C LYS A 386 1.04 36.40 -17.17
N LYS A 387 1.10 35.15 -16.71
CA LYS A 387 0.51 34.72 -15.43
C LYS A 387 1.56 34.38 -14.38
N GLY A 388 2.67 33.77 -14.77
CA GLY A 388 3.76 33.40 -13.85
C GLY A 388 3.39 32.33 -12.81
N HIS A 389 2.26 31.64 -12.97
CA HIS A 389 1.87 30.53 -12.09
C HIS A 389 2.74 29.30 -12.38
N VAL A 390 2.82 28.37 -11.42
CA VAL A 390 3.54 27.11 -11.58
C VAL A 390 2.54 25.96 -11.58
N HIS A 391 2.56 25.14 -12.63
CA HIS A 391 1.87 23.86 -12.68
C HIS A 391 2.89 22.76 -12.44
N GLU A 392 2.82 22.15 -11.26
CA GLU A 392 3.68 21.07 -10.81
C GLU A 392 3.10 19.72 -11.25
N VAL A 393 3.94 18.86 -11.83
CA VAL A 393 3.56 17.54 -12.39
C VAL A 393 4.68 16.52 -12.15
N ASP A 394 4.33 15.24 -12.14
CA ASP A 394 5.29 14.12 -12.11
C ASP A 394 5.12 13.17 -13.32
N ARG A 395 5.79 12.00 -13.32
CA ARG A 395 5.60 10.99 -14.39
C ARG A 395 4.17 10.50 -14.50
N GLY A 396 3.48 10.32 -13.37
CA GLY A 396 2.09 9.91 -13.30
C GLY A 396 1.15 10.92 -13.96
N ASP A 397 1.50 12.20 -13.94
CA ASP A 397 0.74 13.26 -14.62
C ASP A 397 1.03 13.38 -16.11
N LEU A 398 2.22 13.00 -16.57
CA LEU A 398 2.65 13.17 -17.97
C LEU A 398 2.46 11.92 -18.82
N VAL A 399 2.71 10.74 -18.25
CA VAL A 399 2.71 9.46 -18.95
C VAL A 399 1.38 8.75 -18.72
N ALA A 400 0.81 8.22 -19.80
CA ALA A 400 -0.39 7.40 -19.75
C ALA A 400 -0.01 5.92 -19.81
N GLU A 401 -0.89 5.07 -19.31
CA GLU A 401 -0.69 3.61 -19.25
C GLU A 401 -0.94 2.93 -20.61
N PHE A 402 -1.50 3.65 -21.59
CA PHE A 402 -1.93 3.13 -22.88
C PHE A 402 -1.25 3.85 -24.06
N ILE A 403 -0.96 3.08 -25.13
CA ILE A 403 -0.37 3.57 -26.38
C ILE A 403 -1.19 4.75 -26.93
N GLY A 404 -0.52 5.88 -27.22
CA GLY A 404 -1.11 7.05 -27.87
C GLY A 404 -1.90 8.00 -26.95
N GLN A 405 -1.98 7.71 -25.64
CA GLN A 405 -2.60 8.61 -24.66
C GLN A 405 -1.60 9.52 -23.94
N THR A 406 -0.31 9.18 -23.99
CA THR A 406 0.75 9.97 -23.36
C THR A 406 0.91 11.33 -24.01
N ALA A 407 0.89 11.40 -25.35
CA ALA A 407 0.99 12.69 -26.03
C ALA A 407 -0.16 13.67 -25.69
N PRO A 408 -1.46 13.26 -25.71
CA PRO A 408 -2.55 14.11 -25.23
C PRO A 408 -2.39 14.57 -23.78
N LYS A 409 -2.00 13.67 -22.87
CA LYS A 409 -1.86 13.95 -21.44
C LYS A 409 -0.73 14.96 -21.16
N THR A 410 0.43 14.76 -21.79
CA THR A 410 1.54 15.71 -21.75
C THR A 410 1.15 17.08 -22.32
N LYS A 411 0.38 17.13 -23.42
CA LYS A 411 -0.14 18.39 -23.98
C LYS A 411 -1.12 19.10 -23.05
N GLU A 412 -1.93 18.37 -22.30
CA GLU A 412 -2.85 18.96 -21.33
C GLU A 412 -2.09 19.62 -20.17
N ALA A 413 -1.04 18.97 -19.67
CA ALA A 413 -0.15 19.55 -18.66
C ALA A 413 0.53 20.83 -19.18
N ILE A 414 1.05 20.80 -20.42
CA ILE A 414 1.60 22.00 -21.09
C ILE A 414 0.54 23.10 -21.19
N LYS A 415 -0.70 22.77 -21.58
CA LYS A 415 -1.79 23.73 -21.69
C LYS A 415 -2.14 24.38 -20.34
N LYS A 416 -2.14 23.61 -19.25
CA LYS A 416 -2.36 24.11 -17.88
C LYS A 416 -1.23 25.04 -17.42
N ALA A 417 0.00 24.81 -17.90
CA ALA A 417 1.18 25.62 -17.60
C ALA A 417 1.37 26.85 -18.51
N LYS A 418 0.55 26.99 -19.56
CA LYS A 418 0.63 28.11 -20.52
C LYS A 418 0.55 29.48 -19.82
N ASP A 419 1.39 30.43 -20.25
CA ASP A 419 1.65 31.74 -19.64
C ASP A 419 2.32 31.66 -18.24
N GLY A 420 2.86 30.49 -17.87
CA GLY A 420 3.46 30.18 -16.58
C GLY A 420 4.63 29.21 -16.70
N ILE A 421 4.85 28.41 -15.65
CA ILE A 421 5.92 27.41 -15.57
C ILE A 421 5.31 26.01 -15.48
N LEU A 422 5.74 25.10 -16.36
CA LEU A 422 5.56 23.66 -16.18
C LEU A 422 6.75 23.14 -15.36
N PHE A 423 6.49 22.74 -14.12
CA PHE A 423 7.51 22.19 -13.23
C PHE A 423 7.34 20.67 -13.15
N ILE A 424 8.31 19.92 -13.68
CA ILE A 424 8.30 18.46 -13.73
C ILE A 424 9.22 17.94 -12.62
N ASP A 425 8.64 17.45 -11.52
CA ASP A 425 9.43 16.84 -10.44
C ASP A 425 9.80 15.39 -10.80
N GLU A 426 10.95 14.95 -10.28
CA GLU A 426 11.57 13.65 -10.59
C GLU A 426 11.61 13.30 -12.08
N ALA A 427 11.98 14.28 -12.93
CA ALA A 427 11.92 14.16 -14.39
C ALA A 427 12.75 13.00 -14.97
N TYR A 428 13.80 12.56 -14.26
CA TYR A 428 14.59 11.38 -14.63
C TYR A 428 13.76 10.11 -14.75
N SER A 429 12.63 10.04 -14.05
CA SER A 429 11.70 8.93 -14.15
C SER A 429 11.15 8.75 -15.58
N LEU A 430 11.16 9.79 -16.43
CA LEU A 430 10.72 9.74 -17.84
C LEU A 430 11.74 9.07 -18.78
N ALA A 431 13.02 8.95 -18.40
CA ALA A 431 14.11 8.52 -19.26
C ALA A 431 14.81 7.23 -18.77
N ARG A 432 14.04 6.16 -18.58
CA ARG A 432 14.58 4.86 -18.14
C ARG A 432 15.42 4.23 -19.28
N LYS A 433 16.65 3.78 -18.96
CA LYS A 433 17.68 3.43 -19.96
C LYS A 433 17.49 2.07 -20.63
N ASP A 434 16.80 1.11 -20.01
CA ASP A 434 16.75 -0.27 -20.50
C ASP A 434 15.33 -0.82 -20.50
N GLU A 435 14.62 -0.68 -21.63
CA GLU A 435 13.48 -1.53 -22.00
C GLU A 435 13.16 -1.39 -23.50
N ASP A 436 12.53 -2.44 -24.03
CA ASP A 436 11.99 -2.58 -25.38
C ASP A 436 11.16 -1.37 -25.85
N SER A 437 10.84 -1.33 -27.14
CA SER A 437 10.19 -0.25 -27.92
C SER A 437 8.80 0.26 -27.45
N LYS A 438 8.43 0.12 -26.17
CA LYS A 438 7.12 0.45 -25.58
C LYS A 438 7.15 1.37 -24.34
N ASP A 439 8.29 1.96 -23.94
CA ASP A 439 8.30 3.00 -22.88
C ASP A 439 7.69 4.31 -23.41
N PHE A 440 6.46 4.63 -22.96
CA PHE A 440 5.79 5.90 -23.29
C PHE A 440 6.44 7.12 -22.65
N GLY A 441 7.39 6.96 -21.72
CA GLY A 441 8.20 8.07 -21.22
C GLY A 441 8.94 8.81 -22.33
N ARG A 442 9.39 8.09 -23.37
CA ARG A 442 9.99 8.70 -24.56
C ARG A 442 8.99 9.52 -25.37
N GLU A 443 7.74 9.08 -25.47
CA GLU A 443 6.67 9.83 -26.14
C GLU A 443 6.38 11.16 -25.42
N ALA A 444 6.36 11.15 -24.08
CA ALA A 444 6.25 12.38 -23.30
C ALA A 444 7.46 13.32 -23.55
N ILE A 445 8.68 12.77 -23.56
CA ILE A 445 9.90 13.52 -23.88
C ILE A 445 9.83 14.13 -25.28
N GLU A 446 9.35 13.40 -26.28
CA GLU A 446 9.19 13.90 -27.66
C GLU A 446 8.20 15.07 -27.74
N VAL A 447 7.08 14.99 -27.03
CA VAL A 447 6.11 16.09 -26.94
C VAL A 447 6.72 17.30 -26.24
N LEU A 448 7.44 17.09 -25.14
CA LEU A 448 8.16 18.17 -24.44
C LEU A 448 9.23 18.81 -25.33
N LEU A 449 9.99 18.03 -26.11
CA LEU A 449 11.01 18.55 -27.03
C LEU A 449 10.44 19.43 -28.13
N LYS A 450 9.23 19.09 -28.62
CA LYS A 450 8.51 19.93 -29.55
C LYS A 450 8.14 21.27 -28.90
N GLU A 451 7.58 21.24 -27.70
CA GLU A 451 7.20 22.46 -26.97
C GLU A 451 8.42 23.34 -26.63
N LEU A 452 9.53 22.73 -26.22
CA LEU A 452 10.82 23.39 -25.96
C LEU A 452 11.41 24.09 -27.20
N SER A 453 10.90 23.79 -28.41
CA SER A 453 11.37 24.40 -29.66
C SER A 453 10.41 25.46 -30.21
N ASP A 454 9.11 25.23 -30.05
CA ASP A 454 8.05 25.98 -30.73
C ASP A 454 7.46 27.11 -29.86
N SER A 455 7.54 27.00 -28.53
CA SER A 455 6.75 27.82 -27.61
C SER A 455 7.52 28.97 -26.97
N GLN A 456 6.86 30.13 -26.80
CA GLN A 456 7.45 31.33 -26.18
C GLN A 456 6.71 31.79 -24.93
N ASP A 457 5.54 31.22 -24.65
CA ASP A 457 4.65 31.63 -23.56
C ASP A 457 4.68 30.64 -22.39
N ILE A 458 5.70 29.80 -22.29
CA ILE A 458 5.86 28.81 -21.21
C ILE A 458 7.33 28.63 -20.83
N ALA A 459 7.61 28.55 -19.53
CA ALA A 459 8.89 28.04 -19.05
C ALA A 459 8.73 26.58 -18.62
N ILE A 460 9.71 25.73 -18.93
CA ILE A 460 9.69 24.31 -18.53
C ILE A 460 10.88 24.12 -17.60
N ILE A 461 10.61 23.66 -16.38
CA ILE A 461 11.62 23.38 -15.37
C ILE A 461 11.55 21.90 -15.04
N VAL A 462 12.67 21.18 -15.22
CA VAL A 462 12.79 19.76 -14.84
C VAL A 462 13.61 19.65 -13.56
N ALA A 463 13.14 18.88 -12.59
CA ALA A 463 13.76 18.74 -11.28
C ALA A 463 14.06 17.28 -10.93
N GLY A 464 15.10 17.05 -10.14
CA GLY A 464 15.43 15.72 -9.64
C GLY A 464 16.77 15.65 -8.90
N TYR A 465 17.17 14.43 -8.55
CA TYR A 465 18.48 14.15 -7.95
C TYR A 465 19.62 14.39 -8.95
N PRO A 466 20.80 14.87 -8.52
CA PRO A 466 21.87 15.28 -9.44
C PRO A 466 22.28 14.22 -10.46
N ASP A 467 22.67 13.02 -10.00
CA ASP A 467 23.19 11.95 -10.86
C ASP A 467 22.11 11.40 -11.83
N GLU A 468 20.90 11.27 -11.31
CA GLU A 468 19.74 10.80 -12.06
C GLU A 468 19.30 11.83 -13.13
N MET A 469 19.42 13.13 -12.85
CA MET A 469 19.16 14.19 -13.82
C MET A 469 20.21 14.29 -14.93
N ASP A 470 21.48 14.02 -14.62
CA ASP A 470 22.52 13.93 -15.65
C ASP A 470 22.19 12.76 -16.61
N THR A 471 21.75 11.62 -16.07
CA THR A 471 21.27 10.48 -16.87
C THR A 471 20.05 10.85 -17.74
N PHE A 472 19.11 11.61 -17.21
CA PHE A 472 17.93 12.11 -17.95
C PHE A 472 18.33 12.96 -19.15
N LEU A 473 19.23 13.92 -18.95
CA LEU A 473 19.65 14.85 -20.00
C LEU A 473 20.49 14.16 -21.09
N GLU A 474 21.23 13.12 -20.72
CA GLU A 474 21.99 12.29 -21.65
C GLU A 474 21.12 11.31 -22.45
N SER A 475 19.87 11.10 -22.03
CA SER A 475 18.96 10.16 -22.69
C SER A 475 18.55 10.61 -24.08
N ASN A 476 18.56 11.92 -24.35
CA ASN A 476 18.25 12.49 -25.66
C ASN A 476 19.08 13.78 -25.89
N PRO A 477 19.92 13.85 -26.96
CA PRO A 477 20.69 15.06 -27.28
C PRO A 477 19.85 16.34 -27.42
N GLY A 478 18.58 16.21 -27.78
CA GLY A 478 17.61 17.30 -27.83
C GLY A 478 17.39 17.97 -26.47
N LEU A 479 17.36 17.20 -25.38
CA LEU A 479 17.17 17.74 -24.02
C LEU A 479 18.38 18.59 -23.61
N LYS A 480 19.58 18.05 -23.79
CA LYS A 480 20.84 18.74 -23.44
C LYS A 480 21.04 20.05 -24.19
N SER A 481 20.55 20.15 -25.43
CA SER A 481 20.65 21.38 -26.23
C SER A 481 19.63 22.46 -25.87
N ARG A 482 18.42 22.09 -25.39
CA ARG A 482 17.36 23.06 -25.04
C ARG A 482 17.42 23.53 -23.59
N PHE A 483 17.90 22.68 -22.69
CA PHE A 483 18.12 23.06 -21.30
C PHE A 483 19.53 23.65 -21.12
N THR A 484 19.61 24.98 -21.10
CA THR A 484 20.87 25.72 -20.93
C THR A 484 21.06 26.28 -19.53
N MET A 485 19.97 26.45 -18.76
CA MET A 485 20.03 26.98 -17.39
C MET A 485 20.02 25.85 -16.36
N TYR A 486 21.09 25.74 -15.58
CA TYR A 486 21.24 24.73 -14.54
C TYR A 486 21.31 25.37 -13.16
N TYR A 487 20.48 24.92 -12.23
CA TYR A 487 20.48 25.37 -10.84
C TYR A 487 20.76 24.18 -9.94
N ASP A 488 21.93 24.22 -9.28
CA ASP A 488 22.36 23.18 -8.35
C ASP A 488 21.99 23.62 -6.92
N PHE A 489 21.08 22.87 -6.31
CA PHE A 489 20.57 23.09 -4.96
C PHE A 489 21.37 22.25 -3.97
N PRO A 490 22.33 22.85 -3.24
CA PRO A 490 23.11 22.12 -2.25
C PRO A 490 22.23 21.74 -1.05
N ASP A 491 22.66 20.73 -0.30
CA ASP A 491 22.09 20.45 1.01
C ASP A 491 22.32 21.65 1.93
N TYR A 492 21.29 22.01 2.71
CA TYR A 492 21.40 23.04 3.73
C TYR A 492 22.39 22.62 4.80
N VAL A 493 23.31 23.52 5.15
CA VAL A 493 24.24 23.27 6.25
C VAL A 493 23.52 23.35 7.61
N PRO A 494 24.05 22.76 8.69
CA PRO A 494 23.37 22.78 10.00
C PRO A 494 22.96 24.18 10.49
N GLN A 495 23.78 25.20 10.19
CA GLN A 495 23.50 26.61 10.52
C GLN A 495 22.30 27.18 9.73
N GLU A 496 22.01 26.64 8.56
CA GLU A 496 20.83 26.98 7.77
C GLU A 496 19.63 26.15 8.22
N LEU A 497 19.81 24.85 8.46
CA LEU A 497 18.76 23.96 8.97
C LEU A 497 18.18 24.45 10.29
N ILE A 498 19.00 24.95 11.22
CA ILE A 498 18.51 25.49 12.49
C ILE A 498 17.71 26.78 12.30
N LYS A 499 18.09 27.64 11.36
CA LYS A 499 17.32 28.84 11.00
C LYS A 499 15.98 28.46 10.36
N ILE A 500 15.98 27.43 9.52
CA ILE A 500 14.75 26.87 8.93
C ILE A 500 13.86 26.33 10.05
N ALA A 501 14.44 25.70 11.08
CA ALA A 501 13.69 25.23 12.24
C ALA A 501 13.05 26.39 13.00
N ASP A 502 13.81 27.47 13.25
CA ASP A 502 13.28 28.66 13.92
C ASP A 502 12.11 29.28 13.13
N PHE A 503 12.28 29.46 11.82
CA PHE A 503 11.23 29.97 10.94
C PHE A 503 9.99 29.06 10.90
N ALA A 504 10.21 27.74 10.83
CA ALA A 504 9.16 26.75 10.86
C ALA A 504 8.39 26.74 12.18
N ALA A 505 9.08 26.95 13.30
CA ALA A 505 8.52 27.04 14.65
C ALA A 505 7.68 28.31 14.81
N GLU A 506 8.21 29.46 14.39
CA GLU A 506 7.51 30.75 14.43
C GLU A 506 6.19 30.70 13.64
N LYS A 507 6.22 30.16 12.41
CA LYS A 507 5.02 29.97 11.58
C LYS A 507 3.96 29.08 12.25
N ARG A 508 4.38 28.18 13.15
CA ARG A 508 3.52 27.26 13.90
C ARG A 508 3.13 27.79 15.29
N GLY A 509 3.54 29.02 15.64
CA GLY A 509 3.25 29.66 16.92
C GLY A 509 4.04 29.08 18.10
N VAL A 510 5.19 28.47 17.86
CA VAL A 510 6.05 27.85 18.89
C VAL A 510 7.48 28.37 18.79
N THR A 511 8.25 28.25 19.87
CA THR A 511 9.66 28.66 19.95
C THR A 511 10.48 27.58 20.64
N PHE A 512 11.77 27.47 20.33
CA PHE A 512 12.66 26.56 21.04
C PHE A 512 13.26 27.25 22.26
N SER A 513 13.26 26.56 23.42
CA SER A 513 14.10 26.98 24.55
C SER A 513 15.59 26.93 24.17
N ALA A 514 16.44 27.63 24.92
CA ALA A 514 17.87 27.68 24.61
C ALA A 514 18.51 26.28 24.56
N ASP A 515 18.15 25.42 25.51
CA ASP A 515 18.64 24.04 25.58
C ASP A 515 18.04 23.16 24.48
N ALA A 516 16.75 23.35 24.14
CA ALA A 516 16.12 22.62 23.05
C ALA A 516 16.81 22.94 21.72
N ARG A 517 17.12 24.22 21.48
CA ARG A 517 17.83 24.68 20.29
C ARG A 517 19.23 24.09 20.19
N ILE A 518 19.98 24.03 21.30
CA ILE A 518 21.30 23.38 21.36
C ILE A 518 21.17 21.89 21.01
N THR A 519 20.18 21.21 21.59
CA THR A 519 19.94 19.78 21.37
C THR A 519 19.57 19.49 19.92
N LEU A 520 18.66 20.28 19.35
CA LEU A 520 18.27 20.20 17.94
C LEU A 520 19.46 20.44 17.02
N ASN A 521 20.27 21.46 17.28
CA ASN A 521 21.45 21.76 16.47
C ASN A 521 22.46 20.61 16.50
N LYS A 522 22.71 19.99 17.66
CA LYS A 522 23.59 18.82 17.77
C LYS A 522 23.09 17.67 16.91
N PHE A 523 21.79 17.37 16.96
CA PHE A 523 21.18 16.33 16.14
C PHE A 523 21.29 16.63 14.64
N LEU A 524 21.00 17.87 14.22
CA LEU A 524 21.10 18.28 12.82
C LEU A 524 22.56 18.19 12.31
N VAL A 525 23.55 18.51 13.14
CA VAL A 525 24.98 18.31 12.81
C VAL A 525 25.31 16.82 12.62
N GLU A 526 24.82 15.94 13.48
CA GLU A 526 25.02 14.49 13.34
C GLU A 526 24.36 13.97 12.05
N LYS A 527 23.10 14.35 11.80
CA LYS A 527 22.38 13.97 10.58
C LYS A 527 23.03 14.50 9.31
N TYR A 528 23.57 15.72 9.35
CA TYR A 528 24.32 16.26 8.23
C TYR A 528 25.63 15.48 7.97
N ARG A 529 26.28 14.94 9.01
CA ARG A 529 27.49 14.09 8.84
C ARG A 529 27.16 12.71 8.27
N GLU A 530 26.01 12.15 8.65
CA GLU A 530 25.52 10.84 8.19
C GLU A 530 24.78 10.92 6.85
N ARG A 531 24.65 12.12 6.26
CA ARG A 531 23.79 12.35 5.10
C ARG A 531 24.23 11.54 3.88
N ASP A 532 23.24 11.08 3.14
CA ASP A 532 23.41 10.42 1.85
C ASP A 532 22.71 11.23 0.75
N LYS A 533 22.57 10.63 -0.44
CA LYS A 533 21.87 11.24 -1.58
C LYS A 533 20.36 11.43 -1.39
N PHE A 534 19.78 10.97 -0.28
CA PHE A 534 18.35 11.09 0.04
C PHE A 534 18.10 12.01 1.25
N PHE A 535 19.09 12.82 1.63
CA PHE A 535 18.97 13.72 2.78
C PHE A 535 17.79 14.69 2.65
N GLY A 536 16.89 14.67 3.63
CA GLY A 536 15.59 15.35 3.57
C GLY A 536 15.58 16.87 3.78
N ASN A 537 16.72 17.49 4.15
CA ASN A 537 16.86 18.95 4.24
C ASN A 537 15.71 19.65 5.01
N ALA A 538 15.06 20.66 4.41
CA ALA A 538 13.96 21.37 5.06
C ALA A 538 12.73 20.49 5.32
N ARG A 539 12.52 19.39 4.55
CA ARG A 539 11.43 18.44 4.84
C ARG A 539 11.68 17.75 6.17
N LEU A 540 12.91 17.28 6.42
CA LEU A 540 13.33 16.71 7.71
C LEU A 540 13.07 17.71 8.85
N VAL A 541 13.52 18.95 8.70
CA VAL A 541 13.36 19.98 9.74
C VAL A 541 11.89 20.29 10.02
N ASN A 542 11.06 20.46 8.99
CA ASN A 542 9.64 20.73 9.17
C ASN A 542 8.94 19.59 9.92
N SER A 543 9.18 18.33 9.52
CA SER A 543 8.63 17.17 10.21
C SER A 543 9.05 17.12 11.68
N MET A 544 10.30 17.46 12.00
CA MET A 544 10.77 17.53 13.38
C MET A 544 10.09 18.65 14.18
N VAL A 545 9.84 19.81 13.58
CA VAL A 545 9.12 20.91 14.28
C VAL A 545 7.66 20.52 14.53
N ASP A 546 7.00 19.86 13.57
CA ASP A 546 5.64 19.35 13.71
C ASP A 546 5.55 18.34 14.87
N GLU A 547 6.45 17.37 14.92
CA GLU A 547 6.48 16.36 15.99
C GLU A 547 6.87 16.98 17.35
N ALA A 548 7.78 17.96 17.37
CA ALA A 548 8.15 18.68 18.59
C ALA A 548 6.98 19.48 19.16
N LYS A 549 6.18 20.14 18.30
CA LYS A 549 4.96 20.86 18.71
C LYS A 549 3.91 19.91 19.27
N MET A 550 3.72 18.74 18.66
CA MET A 550 2.84 17.72 19.19
C MET A 550 3.30 17.25 20.58
N ASN A 551 4.60 16.98 20.74
CA ASN A 551 5.18 16.58 22.03
C ASN A 551 5.06 17.67 23.11
N LEU A 552 5.24 18.94 22.73
CA LEU A 552 4.95 20.10 23.59
C LEU A 552 3.50 20.07 24.07
N GLY A 553 2.53 19.92 23.17
CA GLY A 553 1.11 19.83 23.52
C GLY A 553 0.85 18.71 24.54
N LEU A 554 1.38 17.51 24.29
CA LEU A 554 1.27 16.37 25.21
C LEU A 554 1.95 16.61 26.57
N ARG A 555 3.04 17.38 26.62
CA ARG A 555 3.73 17.74 27.87
C ARG A 555 2.94 18.77 28.66
N VAL A 556 2.43 19.81 27.99
CA VAL A 556 1.63 20.88 28.57
C VAL A 556 0.36 20.33 29.20
N MET A 557 -0.36 19.45 28.48
CA MET A 557 -1.62 18.86 28.96
C MET A 557 -1.45 17.89 30.13
N LYS A 558 -0.22 17.49 30.48
CA LYS A 558 0.06 16.70 31.69
C LYS A 558 0.17 17.55 32.96
N ASN A 559 0.17 18.88 32.84
CA ASN A 559 0.09 19.75 34.00
C ASN A 559 -1.31 19.65 34.63
N ALA A 560 -1.43 19.81 35.95
CA ALA A 560 -2.71 19.71 36.65
C ALA A 560 -3.67 20.87 36.30
N HIS A 561 -3.10 22.03 35.97
CA HIS A 561 -3.82 23.27 35.63
C HIS A 561 -3.21 23.92 34.37
N PRO A 562 -3.37 23.33 33.18
CA PRO A 562 -2.78 23.85 31.93
C PRO A 562 -3.32 25.24 31.55
N GLU A 563 -4.53 25.59 31.99
CA GLU A 563 -5.17 26.89 31.81
C GLU A 563 -4.46 28.04 32.53
N GLU A 564 -3.68 27.75 33.57
CA GLU A 564 -2.92 28.75 34.33
C GLU A 564 -1.53 29.04 33.72
N LEU A 565 -1.14 28.28 32.70
CA LEU A 565 0.17 28.41 32.06
C LEU A 565 0.26 29.67 31.20
N SER A 566 1.41 30.33 31.27
CA SER A 566 1.66 31.52 30.46
C SER A 566 1.75 31.19 28.97
N LYS A 567 1.54 32.20 28.12
CA LYS A 567 1.72 32.07 26.65
C LYS A 567 3.11 31.52 26.29
N ASP A 568 4.14 31.90 27.04
CA ASP A 568 5.50 31.40 26.82
C ASP A 568 5.61 29.91 27.17
N GLN A 569 4.99 29.46 28.25
CA GLN A 569 4.96 28.05 28.64
C GLN A 569 4.17 27.18 27.64
N LEU A 570 3.11 27.73 27.05
CA LEU A 570 2.30 27.06 26.03
C LEU A 570 2.97 26.99 24.65
N SER A 571 4.01 27.78 24.41
CA SER A 571 4.68 27.89 23.11
C SER A 571 6.15 27.46 23.13
N SER A 572 6.75 27.20 24.29
CA SER A 572 8.17 26.85 24.41
C SER A 572 8.43 25.34 24.33
N ILE A 573 9.02 24.89 23.22
CA ILE A 573 9.53 23.55 23.00
C ILE A 573 10.79 23.34 23.84
N GLU A 574 10.79 22.28 24.66
CA GLU A 574 11.88 21.92 25.57
C GLU A 574 12.67 20.71 25.07
N PRO A 575 13.89 20.43 25.59
CA PRO A 575 14.69 19.27 25.17
C PRO A 575 13.95 17.93 25.24
N VAL A 576 13.06 17.76 26.22
CA VAL A 576 12.24 16.55 26.39
C VAL A 576 11.28 16.32 25.22
N ASP A 577 10.80 17.39 24.59
CA ASP A 577 9.89 17.33 23.45
C ASP A 577 10.62 16.87 22.18
N LEU A 578 11.93 17.13 22.11
CA LEU A 578 12.83 16.68 21.05
C LEU A 578 13.39 15.27 21.29
N MET A 579 13.66 14.90 22.54
CA MET A 579 14.23 13.58 22.87
C MET A 579 13.35 12.43 22.41
N LYS A 580 12.02 12.61 22.44
CA LYS A 580 11.09 11.63 21.89
C LYS A 580 11.30 11.40 20.39
N ILE A 581 11.44 12.48 19.62
CA ILE A 581 11.72 12.45 18.17
C ILE A 581 13.02 11.70 17.88
N PHE A 582 14.07 11.99 18.67
CA PHE A 582 15.36 11.31 18.52
C PHE A 582 15.28 9.83 18.90
N SER A 583 14.39 9.47 19.82
CA SER A 583 14.14 8.07 20.21
C SER A 583 13.29 7.31 19.19
N THR A 584 12.38 7.97 18.47
CA THR A 584 11.57 7.34 17.40
C THR A 584 12.43 6.91 16.20
N ALA A 585 13.57 7.58 15.98
CA ALA A 585 14.51 7.28 14.88
C ALA A 585 15.42 6.06 15.13
N LYS A 586 15.44 5.50 16.34
CA LYS A 586 16.00 4.18 16.62
C LYS A 586 14.93 3.41 17.36
N GLY A 587 14.19 2.54 16.66
CA GLY A 587 13.28 1.60 17.30
C GLY A 587 13.97 1.01 18.53
N MET A 588 13.51 1.38 19.71
CA MET A 588 14.05 0.88 20.96
C MET A 588 13.53 -0.55 21.06
N LEU A 589 14.30 -1.48 20.50
CA LEU A 589 13.96 -2.89 20.56
C LEU A 589 13.85 -3.28 22.04
N PRO A 590 12.71 -3.81 22.49
CA PRO A 590 12.50 -4.12 23.90
C PRO A 590 13.59 -5.07 24.40
N ASP A 591 14.10 -4.82 25.60
CA ASP A 591 14.97 -5.76 26.30
C ASP A 591 14.09 -6.85 26.92
N ILE A 592 13.79 -7.87 26.12
CA ILE A 592 12.91 -8.97 26.51
C ILE A 592 13.73 -9.97 27.34
N PRO A 593 13.37 -10.28 28.60
CA PRO A 593 14.06 -11.29 29.38
C PRO A 593 13.92 -12.69 28.75
N ILE A 594 14.81 -13.61 29.12
CA ILE A 594 14.71 -15.00 28.67
C ILE A 594 13.52 -15.68 29.38
N ASP A 595 12.62 -16.27 28.61
CA ASP A 595 11.55 -17.14 29.08
C ASP A 595 12.10 -18.58 29.21
N GLU A 596 12.48 -18.94 30.42
CA GLU A 596 13.10 -20.25 30.72
C GLU A 596 12.12 -21.43 30.52
N ASP A 597 10.83 -21.25 30.78
CA ASP A 597 9.84 -22.31 30.65
C ASP A 597 9.59 -22.62 29.16
N LEU A 598 9.37 -21.58 28.35
CA LEU A 598 9.19 -21.73 26.91
C LEU A 598 10.46 -22.27 26.24
N LEU A 599 11.64 -21.84 26.70
CA LEU A 599 12.92 -22.33 26.17
C LEU A 599 13.10 -23.82 26.46
N LYS A 600 12.80 -24.25 27.69
CA LYS A 600 12.87 -25.66 28.09
C LYS A 600 11.90 -26.51 27.27
N GLU A 601 10.67 -26.05 27.07
CA GLU A 601 9.67 -26.74 26.25
C GLU A 601 10.13 -26.86 24.79
N SER A 602 10.59 -25.76 24.20
CA SER A 602 11.03 -25.71 22.81
C SER A 602 12.26 -26.58 22.55
N LEU A 603 13.21 -26.60 23.49
CA LEU A 603 14.37 -27.49 23.43
C LEU A 603 14.00 -28.97 23.63
N ALA A 604 13.00 -29.28 24.45
CA ALA A 604 12.47 -30.63 24.58
C ALA A 604 11.84 -31.12 23.26
N LYS A 605 11.03 -30.27 22.61
CA LYS A 605 10.48 -30.53 21.28
C LYS A 605 11.57 -30.77 20.23
N MET A 606 12.65 -29.98 20.25
CA MET A 606 13.79 -30.18 19.36
C MET A 606 14.49 -31.52 19.63
N LYS A 607 14.71 -31.88 20.89
CA LYS A 607 15.38 -33.12 21.30
C LYS A 607 14.56 -34.36 20.94
N SER A 608 13.22 -34.29 20.97
CA SER A 608 12.34 -35.40 20.61
C SER A 608 12.28 -35.71 19.12
N MET A 609 12.74 -34.80 18.24
CA MET A 609 12.80 -35.08 16.81
C MET A 609 13.77 -36.23 16.53
N ILE A 610 13.43 -37.11 15.59
CA ILE A 610 14.28 -38.24 15.19
C ILE A 610 15.52 -37.69 14.44
N GLY A 611 16.70 -38.25 14.71
CA GLY A 611 17.96 -37.86 14.06
C GLY A 611 18.40 -36.42 14.31
N LEU A 612 18.95 -35.76 13.29
CA LEU A 612 19.35 -34.34 13.29
C LEU A 612 20.39 -33.95 14.36
N ASN A 613 21.32 -34.87 14.69
CA ASN A 613 22.28 -34.68 15.79
C ASN A 613 23.14 -33.41 15.63
N LYS A 614 23.64 -33.13 14.42
CA LYS A 614 24.43 -31.91 14.15
C LYS A 614 23.61 -30.64 14.39
N VAL A 615 22.41 -30.56 13.80
CA VAL A 615 21.51 -29.42 13.98
C VAL A 615 21.15 -29.20 15.45
N LYS A 616 20.91 -30.28 16.21
CA LYS A 616 20.66 -30.20 17.66
C LYS A 616 21.85 -29.62 18.43
N LEU A 617 23.08 -30.00 18.08
CA LEU A 617 24.30 -29.45 18.68
C LEU A 617 24.46 -27.96 18.34
N ASP A 618 24.28 -27.58 17.08
CA ASP A 618 24.40 -26.18 16.63
C ASP A 618 23.39 -25.25 17.34
N ILE A 619 22.18 -25.74 17.61
CA ILE A 619 21.15 -25.02 18.37
C ILE A 619 21.54 -24.90 19.85
N ASP A 620 22.10 -25.95 20.46
CA ASP A 620 22.56 -25.90 21.86
C ASP A 620 23.72 -24.90 22.03
N GLU A 621 24.64 -24.84 21.07
CA GLU A 621 25.70 -23.83 21.03
C GLU A 621 25.16 -22.41 20.86
N LEU A 622 24.17 -22.22 19.99
CA LEU A 622 23.48 -20.94 19.81
C LEU A 622 22.88 -20.45 21.14
N VAL A 623 22.13 -21.31 21.83
CA VAL A 623 21.50 -20.99 23.12
C VAL A 623 22.55 -20.56 24.16
N LYS A 624 23.66 -21.30 24.26
CA LYS A 624 24.76 -20.96 25.18
C LYS A 624 25.39 -19.61 24.86
N LEU A 625 25.64 -19.34 23.58
CA LEU A 625 26.23 -18.08 23.13
C LEU A 625 25.32 -16.90 23.43
N VAL A 626 24.03 -17.01 23.10
CA VAL A 626 23.04 -15.97 23.34
C VAL A 626 22.91 -15.65 24.83
N ARG A 627 22.85 -16.67 25.69
CA ARG A 627 22.85 -16.51 27.16
C ARG A 627 24.08 -15.74 27.63
N TYR A 628 25.27 -16.17 27.20
CA TYR A 628 26.52 -15.50 27.56
C TYR A 628 26.51 -14.01 27.19
N TYR A 629 26.06 -13.64 25.99
CA TYR A 629 25.99 -12.23 25.59
C TYR A 629 24.95 -11.43 26.38
N LYS A 630 23.78 -12.02 26.67
CA LYS A 630 22.77 -11.38 27.53
C LYS A 630 23.25 -11.16 28.96
N ASP A 631 23.92 -12.16 29.56
CA ASP A 631 24.47 -12.06 30.91
C ASP A 631 25.56 -10.96 31.02
N GLN A 632 26.26 -10.68 29.91
CA GLN A 632 27.26 -9.60 29.81
C GLN A 632 26.63 -8.23 29.48
N GLY A 633 25.30 -8.12 29.42
CA GLY A 633 24.59 -6.90 29.05
C GLY A 633 24.85 -6.44 27.61
N LYS A 634 25.28 -7.35 26.73
CA LYS A 634 25.59 -7.06 25.34
C LYS A 634 24.40 -7.39 24.45
N ASP A 635 24.17 -6.54 23.46
CA ASP A 635 23.13 -6.77 22.47
C ASP A 635 23.55 -7.89 21.50
N VAL A 636 22.98 -9.07 21.71
CA VAL A 636 23.17 -10.27 20.88
C VAL A 636 22.93 -9.96 19.40
N ARG A 637 21.94 -9.10 19.09
CA ARG A 637 21.55 -8.75 17.71
C ARG A 637 22.64 -7.97 16.97
N LYS A 638 23.54 -7.32 17.70
CA LYS A 638 24.69 -6.56 17.16
C LYS A 638 25.97 -7.39 17.14
N ALA A 639 26.07 -8.42 17.97
CA ALA A 639 27.28 -9.21 18.14
C ALA A 639 27.57 -10.15 16.96
N PHE A 640 26.54 -10.75 16.36
CA PHE A 640 26.66 -11.63 15.19
C PHE A 640 25.36 -11.63 14.38
N SER A 641 25.37 -12.21 13.17
CA SER A 641 24.15 -12.37 12.40
C SER A 641 23.32 -13.54 12.94
N LEU A 642 22.00 -13.36 12.96
CA LEU A 642 21.06 -14.42 13.37
C LEU A 642 20.37 -15.05 12.15
N HIS A 643 20.60 -14.51 10.94
CA HIS A 643 20.11 -15.08 9.70
C HIS A 643 20.88 -16.38 9.38
N SER A 644 20.16 -17.41 8.95
CA SER A 644 20.73 -18.76 8.82
C SER A 644 20.38 -19.42 7.50
N VAL A 645 21.21 -20.35 7.04
CA VAL A 645 20.95 -21.19 5.86
C VAL A 645 20.65 -22.62 6.30
N PHE A 646 19.57 -23.20 5.79
CA PHE A 646 19.19 -24.60 6.03
C PHE A 646 19.47 -25.42 4.77
N SER A 647 20.48 -26.28 4.84
CA SER A 647 21.00 -27.01 3.68
C SER A 647 20.78 -28.51 3.83
N GLY A 648 19.98 -29.13 2.94
CA GLY A 648 19.83 -30.58 2.91
C GLY A 648 18.69 -31.07 2.00
N ASN A 649 18.60 -32.39 1.85
CA ASN A 649 17.65 -33.03 0.93
C ASN A 649 16.17 -32.82 1.35
N PRO A 650 15.18 -33.01 0.44
CA PRO A 650 13.76 -32.90 0.78
C PRO A 650 13.39 -33.90 1.87
N GLY A 651 12.43 -33.54 2.73
CA GLY A 651 11.90 -34.47 3.74
C GLY A 651 12.81 -34.75 4.94
N THR A 652 13.86 -33.95 5.14
CA THR A 652 14.77 -33.99 6.31
C THR A 652 14.29 -33.16 7.52
N GLY A 653 13.17 -32.44 7.41
CA GLY A 653 12.56 -31.69 8.52
C GLY A 653 12.93 -30.21 8.63
N LYS A 654 13.51 -29.59 7.58
CA LYS A 654 13.90 -28.17 7.55
C LYS A 654 12.83 -27.20 8.08
N THR A 655 11.63 -27.24 7.51
CA THR A 655 10.50 -26.36 7.89
C THR A 655 10.05 -26.60 9.34
N THR A 656 10.03 -27.87 9.78
CA THR A 656 9.68 -28.24 11.16
C THR A 656 10.69 -27.66 12.15
N VAL A 657 11.99 -27.80 11.87
CA VAL A 657 13.04 -27.22 12.71
C VAL A 657 12.99 -25.69 12.70
N ALA A 658 12.71 -25.05 11.57
CA ALA A 658 12.60 -23.59 11.49
C ALA A 658 11.51 -23.06 12.42
N ARG A 659 10.37 -23.77 12.53
CA ARG A 659 9.28 -23.42 13.42
C ARG A 659 9.66 -23.53 14.90
N ILE A 660 10.36 -24.59 15.28
CA ILE A 660 10.87 -24.77 16.65
C ILE A 660 11.93 -23.70 16.94
N LEU A 661 12.84 -23.44 16.00
CA LEU A 661 13.89 -22.44 16.17
C LEU A 661 13.32 -21.02 16.35
N ALA A 662 12.22 -20.68 15.66
CA ALA A 662 11.50 -19.43 15.87
C ALA A 662 10.96 -19.30 17.31
N GLN A 663 10.47 -20.40 17.91
CA GLN A 663 10.06 -20.42 19.32
C GLN A 663 11.26 -20.30 20.27
N ILE A 664 12.39 -20.93 19.94
CA ILE A 664 13.63 -20.78 20.71
C ILE A 664 14.11 -19.32 20.69
N TYR A 665 14.09 -18.65 19.53
CA TYR A 665 14.45 -17.23 19.43
C TYR A 665 13.53 -16.31 20.24
N LYS A 666 12.23 -16.61 20.27
CA LYS A 666 11.27 -15.93 21.14
C LYS A 666 11.59 -16.16 22.61
N ALA A 667 11.81 -17.40 23.01
CA ALA A 667 12.13 -17.76 24.39
C ALA A 667 13.43 -17.13 24.87
N LEU A 668 14.43 -16.99 23.98
CA LEU A 668 15.66 -16.28 24.26
C LEU A 668 15.49 -14.75 24.31
N GLY A 669 14.30 -14.22 24.08
CA GLY A 669 14.01 -12.78 24.03
C GLY A 669 14.78 -12.05 22.92
N ILE A 670 15.06 -12.75 21.82
CA ILE A 670 15.63 -12.16 20.59
C ILE A 670 14.52 -11.61 19.71
N LEU A 671 13.42 -12.36 19.60
CA LEU A 671 12.23 -12.03 18.82
C LEU A 671 11.04 -11.80 19.75
N GLU A 672 10.16 -10.85 19.41
CA GLU A 672 8.97 -10.54 20.21
C GLU A 672 7.88 -11.63 20.12
N ARG A 673 7.62 -12.16 18.93
CA ARG A 673 6.44 -13.00 18.64
C ARG A 673 6.78 -14.44 18.30
N GLY A 674 7.93 -14.68 17.65
CA GLY A 674 8.42 -16.02 17.31
C GLY A 674 7.59 -16.79 16.28
N HIS A 675 6.71 -16.12 15.53
CA HIS A 675 5.94 -16.75 14.46
C HIS A 675 6.83 -17.00 13.23
N LEU A 676 6.44 -17.99 12.43
CA LEU A 676 7.11 -18.37 11.18
C LEU A 676 6.26 -17.92 9.99
N VAL A 677 6.84 -17.13 9.10
CA VAL A 677 6.25 -16.76 7.81
C VAL A 677 6.98 -17.58 6.74
N GLU A 678 6.30 -18.59 6.20
CA GLU A 678 6.83 -19.45 5.15
C GLU A 678 6.52 -18.86 3.78
N CYS A 679 7.52 -18.80 2.91
CA CYS A 679 7.38 -18.34 1.54
C CYS A 679 8.33 -19.08 0.60
N ASP A 680 8.04 -19.00 -0.69
CA ASP A 680 8.87 -19.53 -1.78
C ASP A 680 9.16 -18.40 -2.80
N ARG A 681 9.79 -18.77 -3.92
CA ARG A 681 10.04 -17.81 -5.01
C ARG A 681 8.76 -17.15 -5.54
N GLN A 682 7.67 -17.89 -5.72
CA GLN A 682 6.42 -17.33 -6.25
C GLN A 682 5.82 -16.28 -5.30
N SER A 683 6.04 -16.47 -4.00
CA SER A 683 5.60 -15.55 -2.95
C SER A 683 6.41 -14.24 -2.97
N LEU A 684 7.72 -14.33 -3.19
CA LEU A 684 8.64 -13.18 -3.18
C LEU A 684 8.68 -12.42 -4.51
N VAL A 685 8.62 -13.13 -5.63
CA VAL A 685 8.79 -12.58 -6.97
C VAL A 685 7.44 -12.17 -7.57
N GLY A 686 7.38 -10.95 -8.09
CA GLY A 686 6.22 -10.42 -8.81
C GLY A 686 6.07 -11.04 -10.20
N GLY A 687 4.86 -11.03 -10.74
CA GLY A 687 4.62 -11.44 -12.14
C GLY A 687 5.11 -10.40 -13.16
N TYR A 688 5.44 -9.18 -12.69
CA TYR A 688 5.79 -8.01 -13.49
C TYR A 688 6.91 -7.20 -12.80
N VAL A 689 7.71 -6.48 -13.60
CA VAL A 689 8.85 -5.65 -13.15
C VAL A 689 8.40 -4.62 -12.10
N GLY A 690 9.12 -4.49 -10.98
CA GLY A 690 8.84 -3.51 -9.91
C GLY A 690 7.81 -3.94 -8.86
N GLN A 691 7.16 -5.10 -9.02
CA GLN A 691 6.31 -5.68 -7.98
C GLN A 691 7.12 -6.49 -6.95
N THR A 692 8.29 -7.01 -7.35
CA THR A 692 9.08 -7.92 -6.51
C THR A 692 9.58 -7.26 -5.23
N ALA A 693 10.10 -6.02 -5.31
CA ALA A 693 10.52 -5.30 -4.12
C ALA A 693 9.37 -5.02 -3.13
N ILE A 694 8.16 -4.75 -3.64
CA ILE A 694 6.96 -4.52 -2.82
C ILE A 694 6.54 -5.83 -2.15
N LYS A 695 6.38 -6.90 -2.93
CA LYS A 695 5.95 -8.23 -2.45
C LYS A 695 6.92 -8.82 -1.43
N THR A 696 8.22 -8.68 -1.69
CA THR A 696 9.30 -9.05 -0.76
C THR A 696 9.22 -8.20 0.52
N SER A 697 9.03 -6.89 0.40
CA SER A 697 8.87 -6.00 1.56
C SER A 697 7.63 -6.33 2.39
N GLU A 698 6.50 -6.69 1.78
CA GLU A 698 5.29 -7.08 2.49
C GLU A 698 5.49 -8.38 3.29
N LEU A 699 6.15 -9.38 2.71
CA LEU A 699 6.49 -10.62 3.41
C LEU A 699 7.44 -10.36 4.58
N ILE A 700 8.43 -9.49 4.39
CA ILE A 700 9.33 -9.07 5.47
C ILE A 700 8.57 -8.35 6.58
N ASN A 701 7.69 -7.41 6.23
CA ASN A 701 6.85 -6.70 7.20
C ASN A 701 5.97 -7.67 8.01
N LYS A 702 5.43 -8.71 7.37
CA LYS A 702 4.69 -9.80 8.06
C LYS A 702 5.58 -10.61 9.02
N SER A 703 6.88 -10.70 8.73
CA SER A 703 7.85 -11.45 9.54
C SER A 703 8.46 -10.65 10.71
N ILE A 704 8.16 -9.36 10.85
CA ILE A 704 8.65 -8.54 11.97
C ILE A 704 8.20 -9.12 13.31
N GLY A 705 9.15 -9.27 14.24
CA GLY A 705 9.01 -9.98 15.51
C GLY A 705 9.07 -11.51 15.39
N GLY A 706 9.31 -12.05 14.19
CA GLY A 706 9.29 -13.46 13.86
C GLY A 706 10.42 -13.87 12.90
N VAL A 707 10.20 -14.98 12.19
CA VAL A 707 11.14 -15.57 11.23
C VAL A 707 10.52 -15.63 9.84
N LEU A 708 11.21 -15.11 8.83
CA LEU A 708 10.92 -15.34 7.41
C LEU A 708 11.66 -16.58 6.92
N PHE A 709 10.93 -17.63 6.56
CA PHE A 709 11.47 -18.88 6.03
C PHE A 709 11.25 -18.95 4.52
N ILE A 710 12.34 -18.94 3.75
CA ILE A 710 12.33 -18.99 2.29
C ILE A 710 12.69 -20.42 1.86
N ASP A 711 11.70 -21.19 1.41
CA ASP A 711 11.94 -22.52 0.87
C ASP A 711 12.43 -22.46 -0.58
N GLU A 712 13.30 -23.40 -0.94
CA GLU A 712 14.02 -23.44 -2.22
C GLU A 712 14.64 -22.09 -2.64
N ALA A 713 15.30 -21.41 -1.70
CA ALA A 713 15.83 -20.05 -1.86
C ALA A 713 16.80 -19.89 -3.04
N TYR A 714 17.53 -20.95 -3.41
CA TYR A 714 18.41 -20.97 -4.58
C TYR A 714 17.68 -20.66 -5.88
N SER A 715 16.38 -20.92 -5.96
CA SER A 715 15.57 -20.58 -7.12
C SER A 715 15.56 -19.07 -7.39
N LEU A 716 15.84 -18.21 -6.39
CA LEU A 716 15.96 -16.76 -6.55
C LEU A 716 17.23 -16.35 -7.33
N SER A 717 18.28 -17.17 -7.31
CA SER A 717 19.54 -16.89 -8.03
C SER A 717 19.67 -17.59 -9.39
N ASP A 718 18.83 -18.59 -9.66
CA ASP A 718 18.98 -19.50 -10.81
C ASP A 718 18.50 -18.93 -12.16
N GLY A 719 18.00 -17.69 -12.23
CA GLY A 719 17.60 -17.07 -13.50
C GLY A 719 18.66 -16.21 -14.18
N GLY A 720 18.39 -15.89 -15.46
CA GLY A 720 19.26 -15.07 -16.31
C GLY A 720 19.38 -13.61 -15.87
N ALA A 721 20.09 -12.79 -16.66
CA ALA A 721 20.31 -11.37 -16.35
C ALA A 721 19.01 -10.55 -16.14
N ASN A 722 17.90 -11.01 -16.72
CA ASN A 722 16.57 -10.38 -16.64
C ASN A 722 15.63 -11.07 -15.63
N ASP A 723 16.15 -11.86 -14.68
CA ASP A 723 15.33 -12.51 -13.66
C ASP A 723 15.07 -11.62 -12.43
N PHE A 724 13.80 -11.41 -12.12
CA PHE A 724 13.30 -10.69 -10.94
C PHE A 724 13.72 -11.31 -9.60
N GLY A 725 14.23 -12.54 -9.57
CA GLY A 725 14.78 -13.15 -8.35
C GLY A 725 15.92 -12.35 -7.70
N ARG A 726 16.74 -11.63 -8.49
CA ARG A 726 17.81 -10.77 -7.96
C ARG A 726 17.28 -9.55 -7.21
N GLU A 727 16.21 -8.93 -7.72
CA GLU A 727 15.52 -7.81 -7.07
C GLU A 727 14.98 -8.21 -5.68
N ALA A 728 14.47 -9.44 -5.56
CA ALA A 728 14.04 -10.00 -4.27
C ALA A 728 15.23 -10.16 -3.31
N ILE A 729 16.38 -10.66 -3.78
CA ILE A 729 17.60 -10.82 -2.98
C ILE A 729 18.12 -9.44 -2.52
N GLU A 730 18.18 -8.45 -3.39
CA GLU A 730 18.64 -7.10 -3.05
C GLU A 730 17.72 -6.43 -2.04
N THR A 731 16.41 -6.55 -2.23
CA THR A 731 15.41 -6.04 -1.28
C THR A 731 15.56 -6.73 0.08
N LEU A 732 15.72 -8.05 0.09
CA LEU A 732 15.92 -8.84 1.31
C LEU A 732 17.19 -8.40 2.05
N LEU A 733 18.33 -8.30 1.34
CA LEU A 733 19.61 -7.87 1.92
C LEU A 733 19.53 -6.44 2.49
N LYS A 734 18.89 -5.52 1.76
CA LYS A 734 18.67 -4.15 2.24
C LYS A 734 17.86 -4.14 3.53
N ARG A 735 16.75 -4.87 3.58
CA ARG A 735 15.88 -4.94 4.76
C ARG A 735 16.53 -5.65 5.95
N MET A 736 17.35 -6.67 5.71
CA MET A 736 18.15 -7.32 6.76
C MET A 736 19.12 -6.34 7.43
N GLU A 737 19.61 -5.35 6.68
CA GLU A 737 20.45 -4.27 7.21
C GLU A 737 19.63 -3.19 7.92
N ASP A 738 18.63 -2.64 7.23
CA ASP A 738 17.82 -1.51 7.70
C ASP A 738 17.02 -1.84 8.97
N ARG A 739 16.63 -3.11 9.15
CA ARG A 739 15.78 -3.61 10.25
C ARG A 739 16.45 -4.73 11.03
N ARG A 740 17.77 -4.60 11.24
CA ARG A 740 18.57 -5.60 11.94
C ARG A 740 18.03 -5.88 13.34
N GLY A 741 17.72 -7.15 13.62
CA GLY A 741 17.21 -7.59 14.91
C GLY A 741 15.69 -7.44 15.09
N GLU A 742 14.98 -6.88 14.12
CA GLU A 742 13.50 -6.85 14.12
C GLU A 742 12.90 -8.17 13.59
N PHE A 743 13.62 -8.91 12.75
CA PHE A 743 13.22 -10.21 12.21
C PHE A 743 14.45 -11.07 11.87
N ILE A 744 14.24 -12.37 11.70
CA ILE A 744 15.28 -13.32 11.27
C ILE A 744 14.89 -13.95 9.94
N VAL A 745 15.88 -14.26 9.11
CA VAL A 745 15.67 -14.90 7.81
C VAL A 745 16.33 -16.27 7.83
N ILE A 746 15.59 -17.29 7.40
CA ILE A 746 16.09 -18.64 7.17
C ILE A 746 15.92 -18.98 5.69
N ALA A 747 17.02 -19.12 4.97
CA ALA A 747 17.02 -19.54 3.56
C ALA A 747 17.25 -21.05 3.47
N ALA A 748 16.33 -21.81 2.88
CA ALA A 748 16.38 -23.26 2.82
C ALA A 748 16.50 -23.80 1.39
N GLY A 749 17.19 -24.93 1.23
CA GLY A 749 17.31 -25.60 -0.07
C GLY A 749 18.22 -26.82 -0.08
N TYR A 750 18.50 -27.35 -1.29
CA TYR A 750 19.40 -28.49 -1.49
C TYR A 750 20.86 -28.09 -1.36
N THR A 751 21.70 -28.98 -0.84
CA THR A 751 23.09 -28.67 -0.46
C THR A 751 23.90 -28.02 -1.58
N GLN A 752 23.93 -28.63 -2.76
CA GLN A 752 24.70 -28.10 -3.91
C GLN A 752 24.15 -26.78 -4.44
N ASN A 753 22.82 -26.58 -4.38
CA ASN A 753 22.19 -25.37 -4.88
C ASN A 753 22.37 -24.20 -3.90
N MET A 754 22.34 -24.47 -2.59
CA MET A 754 22.57 -23.46 -1.56
C MET A 754 24.01 -22.95 -1.55
N GLU A 755 25.00 -23.80 -1.86
CA GLU A 755 26.38 -23.35 -2.06
C GLU A 755 26.45 -22.31 -3.20
N LYS A 756 25.85 -22.60 -4.36
CA LYS A 756 25.79 -21.67 -5.49
C LYS A 756 25.01 -20.39 -5.16
N PHE A 757 23.89 -20.51 -4.47
CA PHE A 757 23.09 -19.37 -4.02
C PHE A 757 23.91 -18.42 -3.14
N MET A 758 24.67 -18.97 -2.19
CA MET A 758 25.53 -18.19 -1.30
C MET A 758 26.67 -17.49 -2.03
N GLU A 759 27.17 -18.07 -3.13
CA GLU A 759 28.19 -17.47 -3.99
C GLU A 759 27.64 -16.44 -4.99
N SER A 760 26.32 -16.44 -5.23
CA SER A 760 25.68 -15.57 -6.23
C SER A 760 25.75 -14.08 -5.89
N ASN A 761 25.85 -13.72 -4.61
CA ASN A 761 25.95 -12.35 -4.15
C ASN A 761 26.84 -12.26 -2.89
N PRO A 762 27.93 -11.47 -2.89
CA PRO A 762 28.79 -11.29 -1.72
C PRO A 762 28.04 -10.86 -0.45
N GLY A 763 26.95 -10.10 -0.60
CA GLY A 763 26.08 -9.67 0.49
C GLY A 763 25.40 -10.81 1.24
N LEU A 764 25.09 -11.93 0.56
CA LEU A 764 24.51 -13.12 1.20
C LEU A 764 25.51 -13.76 2.14
N LYS A 765 26.76 -13.98 1.68
CA LYS A 765 27.83 -14.58 2.50
C LYS A 765 28.16 -13.76 3.75
N SER A 766 28.03 -12.43 3.67
CA SER A 766 28.27 -11.55 4.83
C SER A 766 27.14 -11.57 5.87
N ARG A 767 25.89 -11.81 5.44
CA ARG A 767 24.71 -11.71 6.31
C ARG A 767 24.19 -13.07 6.78
N PHE A 768 24.47 -14.15 6.06
CA PHE A 768 24.19 -15.52 6.46
C PHE A 768 25.49 -16.22 6.86
N ASP A 769 25.92 -16.00 8.09
CA ASP A 769 27.18 -16.53 8.63
C ASP A 769 27.06 -17.96 9.18
N ARG A 770 25.83 -18.45 9.39
CA ARG A 770 25.54 -19.78 9.94
C ARG A 770 24.79 -20.68 8.96
N VAL A 771 25.29 -21.91 8.78
CA VAL A 771 24.69 -22.95 7.94
C VAL A 771 24.37 -24.17 8.79
N PHE A 772 23.10 -24.59 8.79
CA PHE A 772 22.64 -25.83 9.41
C PHE A 772 22.53 -26.93 8.34
N TYR A 773 23.27 -28.01 8.53
CA TYR A 773 23.29 -29.15 7.62
C TYR A 773 22.29 -30.23 8.05
N PHE A 774 21.31 -30.50 7.19
CA PHE A 774 20.28 -31.51 7.36
C PHE A 774 20.68 -32.77 6.59
N GLU A 775 21.30 -33.71 7.29
CA GLU A 775 21.73 -35.00 6.73
C GLU A 775 20.52 -35.91 6.44
N ASP A 776 20.70 -36.82 5.48
CA ASP A 776 19.72 -37.87 5.21
C ASP A 776 19.54 -38.76 6.45
N PHE A 777 18.31 -39.13 6.74
CA PHE A 777 18.01 -40.05 7.85
C PHE A 777 18.61 -41.42 7.56
N ALA A 778 19.22 -42.03 8.58
CA ALA A 778 19.69 -43.40 8.52
C ALA A 778 18.51 -44.38 8.34
N PRO A 779 18.73 -45.60 7.81
CA PRO A 779 17.66 -46.58 7.62
C PRO A 779 16.81 -46.86 8.87
N ASP A 780 17.43 -46.95 10.04
CA ASP A 780 16.71 -47.14 11.32
C ASP A 780 15.86 -45.92 11.70
N GLU A 781 16.33 -44.72 11.39
CA GLU A 781 15.60 -43.46 11.62
C GLU A 781 14.40 -43.35 10.67
N LEU A 782 14.58 -43.67 9.39
CA LEU A 782 13.51 -43.74 8.38
C LEU A 782 12.45 -44.77 8.76
N TYR A 783 12.87 -45.94 9.25
CA TYR A 783 11.94 -46.96 9.75
C TYR A 783 11.19 -46.50 10.99
N THR A 784 11.85 -45.81 11.92
CA THR A 784 11.18 -45.21 13.09
C THR A 784 10.13 -44.18 12.67
N ILE A 785 10.42 -43.35 11.66
CA ILE A 785 9.45 -42.41 11.08
C ILE A 785 8.26 -43.17 10.49
N ALA A 786 8.51 -44.26 9.76
CA ALA A 786 7.47 -45.08 9.15
C ALA A 786 6.50 -45.66 10.19
N ILE A 787 7.04 -46.19 11.29
CA ILE A 787 6.24 -46.75 12.39
C ILE A 787 5.44 -45.68 13.11
N ASN A 788 6.01 -44.49 13.34
CA ASN A 788 5.27 -43.40 13.95
C ASN A 788 4.07 -42.96 13.09
N GLN A 789 4.23 -42.90 11.76
CA GLN A 789 3.13 -42.56 10.84
C GLN A 789 2.03 -43.63 10.81
N LEU A 790 2.40 -44.92 10.85
CA LEU A 790 1.43 -46.01 10.98
C LEU A 790 0.67 -45.94 12.31
N ALA A 791 1.38 -45.65 13.41
CA ALA A 791 0.79 -45.50 14.74
C ALA A 791 -0.20 -44.31 14.82
N GLU A 792 0.07 -43.19 14.13
CA GLU A 792 -0.87 -42.06 14.00
C GLU A 792 -2.20 -42.48 13.35
N SER A 793 -2.16 -43.46 12.45
CA SER A 793 -3.35 -44.05 11.81
C SER A 793 -3.93 -45.24 12.60
N ASN A 794 -3.41 -45.52 13.79
CA ASN A 794 -3.77 -46.67 14.63
C ASN A 794 -3.59 -48.04 13.91
N ILE A 795 -2.60 -48.12 13.02
CA ILE A 795 -2.24 -49.31 12.25
C ILE A 795 -0.87 -49.81 12.70
N PHE A 796 -0.71 -51.13 12.81
CA PHE A 796 0.53 -51.77 13.27
C PHE A 796 0.93 -52.88 12.30
N PRO A 797 2.18 -52.90 11.79
CA PRO A 797 2.63 -53.96 10.91
C PRO A 797 2.88 -55.27 11.67
N ASP A 798 2.48 -56.38 11.07
CA ASP A 798 2.89 -57.70 11.55
C ASP A 798 4.39 -57.95 11.31
N THR A 799 4.90 -59.10 11.77
CA THR A 799 6.32 -59.45 11.65
C THR A 799 6.80 -59.46 10.19
N LYS A 800 5.98 -59.96 9.25
CA LYS A 800 6.38 -60.10 7.84
C LYS A 800 6.37 -58.75 7.13
N ALA A 801 5.33 -57.94 7.34
CA ALA A 801 5.25 -56.58 6.84
C ALA A 801 6.39 -55.71 7.39
N THR A 802 6.72 -55.88 8.67
CA THR A 802 7.85 -55.21 9.33
C THR A 802 9.18 -55.51 8.65
N GLU A 803 9.49 -56.80 8.45
CA GLU A 803 10.74 -57.21 7.79
C GLU A 803 10.81 -56.70 6.34
N HIS A 804 9.69 -56.72 5.62
CA HIS A 804 9.61 -56.24 4.25
C HIS A 804 9.86 -54.73 4.16
N LEU A 805 9.16 -53.93 4.99
CA LEU A 805 9.34 -52.47 5.04
C LEU A 805 10.78 -52.09 5.41
N ARG A 806 11.42 -52.78 6.36
CA ARG A 806 12.84 -52.54 6.70
C ARG A 806 13.77 -52.79 5.51
N LYS A 807 13.61 -53.93 4.83
CA LYS A 807 14.42 -54.27 3.65
C LYS A 807 14.25 -53.23 2.54
N TYR A 808 13.00 -52.80 2.30
CA TYR A 808 12.71 -51.80 1.29
C TYR A 808 13.31 -50.43 1.63
N ILE A 809 13.22 -49.99 2.89
CA ILE A 809 13.84 -48.74 3.36
C ILE A 809 15.37 -48.80 3.24
N GLU A 810 16.00 -49.91 3.61
CA GLU A 810 17.45 -50.11 3.41
C GLU A 810 17.83 -50.06 1.93
N PHE A 811 17.06 -50.71 1.07
CA PHE A 811 17.27 -50.70 -0.37
C PHE A 811 17.18 -49.27 -0.92
N MET A 812 16.12 -48.54 -0.57
CA MET A 812 15.91 -47.15 -0.96
C MET A 812 17.03 -46.23 -0.50
N TYR A 813 17.54 -46.45 0.73
CA TYR A 813 18.69 -45.71 1.24
C TYR A 813 19.96 -46.04 0.44
N LYS A 814 20.22 -47.31 0.13
CA LYS A 814 21.41 -47.73 -0.64
C LYS A 814 21.39 -47.25 -2.10
N THR A 815 20.20 -47.14 -2.70
CA THR A 815 20.01 -46.69 -4.09
C THR A 815 19.69 -45.20 -4.22
N ARG A 816 19.79 -44.44 -3.11
CA ARG A 816 19.43 -43.03 -3.07
C ARG A 816 20.29 -42.18 -4.00
N ASP A 817 19.65 -41.20 -4.63
CA ASP A 817 20.32 -40.17 -5.39
C ASP A 817 20.52 -38.89 -4.55
N LYS A 818 21.00 -37.83 -5.20
CA LYS A 818 21.23 -36.52 -4.56
C LYS A 818 19.94 -35.73 -4.24
N PHE A 819 18.76 -36.24 -4.57
CA PHE A 819 17.45 -35.62 -4.32
C PHE A 819 16.56 -36.52 -3.44
N PHE A 820 17.20 -37.38 -2.64
CA PHE A 820 16.52 -38.36 -1.81
C PHE A 820 15.44 -37.75 -0.91
N GLY A 821 14.19 -38.20 -1.05
CA GLY A 821 13.04 -37.60 -0.38
C GLY A 821 12.89 -37.89 1.13
N ASN A 822 13.77 -38.71 1.73
CA ASN A 822 13.80 -38.98 3.17
C ASN A 822 12.40 -39.29 3.76
N GLY A 823 11.96 -38.56 4.80
CA GLY A 823 10.65 -38.73 5.44
C GLY A 823 9.47 -38.49 4.49
N ARG A 824 9.64 -37.69 3.43
CA ARG A 824 8.63 -37.51 2.37
C ARG A 824 8.47 -38.79 1.54
N SER A 825 9.56 -39.50 1.26
CA SER A 825 9.50 -40.81 0.59
C SER A 825 8.83 -41.86 1.48
N VAL A 826 9.22 -41.91 2.76
CA VAL A 826 8.59 -42.81 3.76
C VAL A 826 7.09 -42.55 3.85
N ARG A 827 6.68 -41.28 3.93
CA ARG A 827 5.27 -40.90 3.96
C ARG A 827 4.48 -41.44 2.78
N LYS A 828 5.00 -41.32 1.55
CA LYS A 828 4.34 -41.86 0.35
C LYS A 828 4.16 -43.37 0.44
N ILE A 829 5.18 -44.09 0.90
CA ILE A 829 5.15 -45.55 1.04
C ILE A 829 4.12 -45.99 2.08
N ILE A 830 4.03 -45.26 3.19
CA ILE A 830 3.09 -45.58 4.26
C ILE A 830 1.66 -45.22 3.86
N GLU A 831 1.44 -44.09 3.19
CA GLU A 831 0.13 -43.73 2.62
C GLU A 831 -0.35 -44.80 1.62
N GLU A 832 0.56 -45.31 0.78
CA GLU A 832 0.26 -46.38 -0.17
C GLU A 832 -0.04 -47.72 0.53
N ALA A 833 0.77 -48.10 1.53
CA ALA A 833 0.53 -49.30 2.33
C ALA A 833 -0.82 -49.27 3.06
N VAL A 834 -1.17 -48.12 3.65
CA VAL A 834 -2.47 -47.92 4.31
C VAL A 834 -3.61 -47.97 3.29
N ARG A 835 -3.43 -47.39 2.09
CA ARG A 835 -4.42 -47.51 1.01
C ARG A 835 -4.64 -48.96 0.61
N ASN A 836 -3.58 -49.74 0.44
CA ASN A 836 -3.67 -51.15 0.09
C ASN A 836 -4.38 -51.96 1.18
N GLN A 837 -4.11 -51.65 2.45
CA GLN A 837 -4.82 -52.22 3.59
C GLN A 837 -6.32 -51.92 3.54
N HIS A 838 -6.70 -50.67 3.27
CA HIS A 838 -8.11 -50.29 3.13
C HIS A 838 -8.80 -51.04 1.97
N LEU A 839 -8.11 -51.20 0.83
CA LEU A 839 -8.63 -51.97 -0.30
C LEU A 839 -8.83 -53.44 0.08
N ARG A 840 -7.84 -54.09 0.69
CA ARG A 840 -7.95 -55.48 1.19
C ARG A 840 -9.09 -55.63 2.20
N LEU A 841 -9.25 -54.68 3.12
CA LEU A 841 -10.35 -54.69 4.11
C LEU A 841 -11.73 -54.51 3.44
N SER A 842 -11.82 -53.74 2.36
CA SER A 842 -13.08 -53.50 1.62
C SER A 842 -13.59 -54.76 0.91
N GLU A 843 -12.68 -55.65 0.50
CA GLU A 843 -13.01 -56.93 -0.15
C GLU A 843 -13.37 -58.02 0.87
N LEU A 844 -13.06 -57.81 2.17
CA LEU A 844 -13.36 -58.76 3.23
C LEU A 844 -14.83 -58.64 3.70
N PRO A 845 -15.55 -59.78 3.85
CA PRO A 845 -16.86 -59.79 4.47
C PRO A 845 -16.87 -59.15 5.86
N LYS A 846 -17.88 -58.35 6.20
CA LYS A 846 -17.97 -57.61 7.48
C LYS A 846 -17.78 -58.48 8.73
N ASN A 847 -18.18 -59.76 8.69
CA ASN A 847 -18.00 -60.70 9.80
C ASN A 847 -16.54 -61.16 10.02
N LYS A 848 -15.62 -60.85 9.09
CA LYS A 848 -14.18 -61.15 9.19
C LYS A 848 -13.32 -59.92 9.55
N GLN A 849 -13.90 -58.72 9.58
CA GLN A 849 -13.23 -57.46 9.96
C GLN A 849 -13.15 -57.30 11.48
N THR A 850 -12.42 -58.17 12.16
CA THR A 850 -12.21 -58.05 13.62
C THR A 850 -11.35 -56.83 13.95
N PRO A 851 -11.48 -56.20 15.15
CA PRO A 851 -10.69 -55.03 15.52
C PRO A 851 -9.18 -55.21 15.30
N LYS A 852 -8.66 -56.40 15.61
CA LYS A 852 -7.25 -56.76 15.37
C LYS A 852 -6.88 -56.76 13.88
N VAL A 853 -7.76 -57.25 13.00
CA VAL A 853 -7.52 -57.30 11.55
C VAL A 853 -7.55 -55.90 10.94
N VAL A 854 -8.46 -55.03 11.41
CA VAL A 854 -8.61 -53.66 10.92
C VAL A 854 -7.40 -52.79 11.31
N THR A 855 -6.74 -53.08 12.43
CA THR A 855 -5.52 -52.36 12.88
C THR A 855 -4.21 -53.03 12.46
N THR A 856 -4.22 -54.11 11.68
CA THR A 856 -2.98 -54.83 11.30
C THR A 856 -2.64 -54.59 9.82
N LEU A 857 -1.40 -54.18 9.56
CA LEU A 857 -0.80 -54.14 8.23
C LEU A 857 -0.07 -55.47 7.98
N THR A 858 -0.41 -56.14 6.88
CA THR A 858 0.08 -57.47 6.52
C THR A 858 1.00 -57.41 5.30
N ILE A 859 1.67 -58.53 4.98
CA ILE A 859 2.57 -58.59 3.82
C ILE A 859 1.87 -58.24 2.50
N GLU A 860 0.60 -58.61 2.32
CA GLU A 860 -0.19 -58.32 1.11
C GLU A 860 -0.35 -56.81 0.87
N ASP A 861 -0.27 -56.00 1.93
CA ASP A 861 -0.45 -54.55 1.87
C ASP A 861 0.84 -53.83 1.41
N VAL A 862 2.00 -54.52 1.48
CA VAL A 862 3.33 -53.95 1.22
C VAL A 862 4.12 -54.69 0.14
N ASP A 863 3.62 -55.82 -0.37
CA ASP A 863 4.34 -56.72 -1.30
C ASP A 863 4.74 -56.05 -2.63
N GLU A 864 4.03 -55.00 -3.03
CA GLU A 864 4.35 -54.23 -4.24
C GLU A 864 5.67 -53.44 -4.15
N PHE A 865 6.20 -53.24 -2.93
CA PHE A 865 7.46 -52.54 -2.71
C PHE A 865 8.67 -53.47 -2.93
N SER A 866 8.89 -53.84 -4.20
CA SER A 866 9.97 -54.75 -4.58
C SER A 866 11.36 -54.10 -4.57
N THR A 867 12.37 -54.89 -4.23
CA THR A 867 13.80 -54.55 -4.33
C THR A 867 14.40 -54.85 -5.71
N ASP A 868 13.62 -55.37 -6.66
CA ASP A 868 14.09 -55.71 -8.01
C ASP A 868 14.05 -54.47 -8.93
N ILE A 869 15.21 -54.02 -9.40
CA ILE A 869 15.32 -52.91 -10.35
C ILE A 869 14.83 -53.41 -11.73
N LYS A 870 13.57 -53.15 -12.09
CA LYS A 870 13.14 -53.24 -13.50
C LYS A 870 13.53 -51.94 -14.24
N PRO A 871 14.21 -52.00 -15.39
CA PRO A 871 14.53 -50.81 -16.17
C PRO A 871 13.23 -50.14 -16.67
N SER A 872 13.08 -48.85 -16.39
CA SER A 872 11.95 -48.04 -16.84
C SER A 872 11.97 -47.88 -18.36
N THR A 873 10.99 -48.46 -19.07
CA THR A 873 10.73 -48.17 -20.48
C THR A 873 10.22 -46.73 -20.61
N PRO A 874 10.70 -45.91 -21.56
CA PRO A 874 10.15 -44.57 -21.80
C PRO A 874 8.71 -44.67 -22.30
N GLY A 875 7.76 -44.10 -21.56
CA GLY A 875 6.35 -44.08 -21.92
C GLY A 875 6.09 -43.33 -23.23
N GLY A 876 5.43 -44.01 -24.17
CA GLY A 876 5.01 -43.45 -25.45
C GLY A 876 4.00 -42.31 -25.27
N GLY A 877 4.20 -41.24 -26.05
CA GLY A 877 3.28 -40.12 -26.12
C GLY A 877 1.91 -40.56 -26.64
N ILE A 878 0.86 -40.24 -25.90
CA ILE A 878 -0.52 -40.29 -26.39
C ILE A 878 -0.74 -38.99 -27.17
N GLY A 879 -0.58 -39.08 -28.49
CA GLY A 879 -1.02 -38.03 -29.40
C GLY A 879 -2.54 -38.12 -29.60
N PHE A 880 -3.23 -36.99 -29.49
CA PHE A 880 -4.55 -36.82 -30.09
C PHE A 880 -4.39 -36.08 -31.42
N ARG A 881 -4.95 -36.69 -32.47
CA ARG A 881 -5.05 -36.18 -33.84
C ARG A 881 -6.43 -35.51 -33.96
N VAL A 882 -6.40 -34.23 -34.34
CA VAL A 882 -7.48 -33.31 -34.78
C VAL A 882 -8.64 -33.11 -33.81
#